data_AF-A0A3M2CBA4-F1
#
_entry.id   AF-A0A3M2CBA4-F1
#
_cell.length_a   1.000
_cell.length_b   1.000
_cell.length_c   1.000
_cell.angle_alpha   90.00
_cell.angle_beta   90.00
_cell.angle_gamma   90.00
#
_symmetry.space_group_name_H-M   'P 1'
#
loop_
_entity.id
_entity.type
_entity.pdbx_description
1 polymer ?
#
loop_
_entity_poly.entity_id
_entity_poly.type
_entity_poly.pdbx_seq_one_letter_code
_entity_poly.pdbx_strand_id
1 'polypeptide(L)'
;MAGPATAAGAPAAAGSEVDNLVAFARLYGYVRFFHPSDQAQGIDWDRLAVYGAGEAGRAAGPEELQRTLEAIFLPIAPTLCLYRDGQPPCRPPLPATTGDDVELVAWQHQGIEFRRGNLYRSFRAGPPRRVRAPGPGFGTITQAYEAADLRGRTIRLSARVRVEVEGAGNRAQLWLRVDRPQNRMGFFDNMDDRPITAAEWRRYEIVGEVADDAERVVFGGFLAGDGRAFFDDFELAVKDGDGGWRPLPIANPGLEAGEELPEGWWAGSPGYRYRSTGADAAEGERCLRIEAEHVTMASLFDAFPQPGERVETSLGAGLNLRLPLVLPSRGGRTPAGDAAALERLEERLAAIDLERLDLDDERLRIAAVTILWNVLQHFYPYFDVVAVDWPAQLPAAVERALAAADPYAFYRGLQLLVAALDDGHGRVYHPGLEHDRGWLPATLDWIEDQVVVVATDDERLRPGDALLALDGRPAAELLAEEERYVSGSPQWKRVRAVNAFARGPLDAPARLRLERDGEVVEASVERRRQPPPEPYLHQAIEELAEGVVYVDLRQASMKEIEPRLEELAAAPGVVFDLRGYPNSNHAVLQHLSTEPLQSARWMVPRVIRPDHVPPAGYETSGRWHLPPKTPRLGGEIVFLTDARAISYAESFLGIVEAYRLGEIVGQPTAGTNGNVNPFELPGGFHVSWTGMRVVKHDGSQHHLVGILPTVPAAPTRRGLAAGRDEVLERALALIAER
;
A
#
# COMPACT_ATOMS: atom_id res chain seq x y z
N MET A 1 64.90 17.65 31.49
CA MET A 1 64.60 16.23 31.17
C MET A 1 63.45 15.76 32.04
N ALA A 2 62.24 15.72 31.46
CA ALA A 2 61.09 14.91 31.86
C ALA A 2 60.03 15.18 30.79
N GLY A 3 59.66 14.16 30.02
CA GLY A 3 58.83 14.29 28.80
C GLY A 3 57.34 14.54 29.10
N PRO A 4 56.56 14.94 28.09
CA PRO A 4 55.11 15.04 28.22
C PRO A 4 54.48 13.65 28.05
N ALA A 5 53.56 13.34 28.96
CA ALA A 5 52.71 12.17 28.92
C ALA A 5 51.76 12.24 27.72
N THR A 6 51.67 11.12 27.02
CA THR A 6 50.74 10.86 25.93
C THR A 6 49.29 10.92 26.42
N ALA A 7 48.51 11.82 25.84
CA ALA A 7 47.06 11.81 25.97
C ALA A 7 46.49 10.63 25.16
N ALA A 8 45.69 9.81 25.83
CA ALA A 8 44.95 8.70 25.25
C ALA A 8 43.96 9.19 24.18
N GLY A 9 43.78 8.38 23.14
CA GLY A 9 43.01 8.69 21.94
C GLY A 9 41.53 9.01 22.19
N ALA A 10 41.07 10.03 21.47
CA ALA A 10 39.65 10.35 21.27
C ALA A 10 39.04 9.44 20.18
N PRO A 11 37.71 9.22 20.16
CA PRO A 11 37.08 8.19 19.33
C PRO A 11 37.03 8.59 17.86
N ALA A 12 37.54 7.72 16.99
CA ALA A 12 37.41 7.80 15.53
C ALA A 12 36.28 6.89 14.98
N ALA A 13 35.34 6.44 15.83
CA ALA A 13 34.50 5.27 15.53
C ALA A 13 33.17 5.56 14.79
N ALA A 14 32.53 6.73 14.99
CA ALA A 14 31.16 6.95 14.47
C ALA A 14 31.09 7.23 12.96
N GLY A 15 32.11 7.87 12.38
CA GLY A 15 32.13 8.18 10.94
C GLY A 15 32.32 6.94 10.05
N SER A 16 33.11 5.96 10.50
CA SER A 16 33.39 4.76 9.70
C SER A 16 32.22 3.77 9.67
N GLU A 17 31.44 3.66 10.75
CA GLU A 17 30.29 2.73 10.81
C GLU A 17 29.15 3.16 9.89
N VAL A 18 28.76 4.44 9.93
CA VAL A 18 27.72 5.00 9.04
C VAL A 18 28.12 4.80 7.58
N ASP A 19 29.36 5.14 7.22
CA ASP A 19 29.88 4.97 5.86
C ASP A 19 29.83 3.50 5.40
N ASN A 20 30.19 2.56 6.28
CA ASN A 20 30.12 1.13 6.00
C ASN A 20 28.68 0.66 5.76
N LEU A 21 27.74 1.08 6.61
CA LEU A 21 26.33 0.72 6.49
C LEU A 21 25.67 1.34 5.25
N VAL A 22 26.06 2.55 4.87
CA VAL A 22 25.66 3.20 3.61
C VAL A 22 26.16 2.40 2.40
N ALA A 23 27.43 1.97 2.41
CA ALA A 23 27.99 1.17 1.33
C ALA A 23 27.31 -0.20 1.22
N PHE A 24 27.04 -0.86 2.35
CA PHE A 24 26.23 -2.08 2.42
C PHE A 24 24.83 -1.86 1.83
N ALA A 25 24.12 -0.84 2.30
CA ALA A 25 22.75 -0.55 1.88
C ALA A 25 22.66 -0.29 0.38
N ARG A 26 23.60 0.45 -0.21
CA ARG A 26 23.66 0.66 -1.66
C ARG A 26 23.89 -0.65 -2.41
N LEU A 27 24.88 -1.45 -2.01
CA LEU A 27 25.17 -2.73 -2.65
C LEU A 27 23.96 -3.68 -2.58
N TYR A 28 23.27 -3.70 -1.45
CA TYR A 28 22.05 -4.47 -1.25
C TYR A 28 21.00 -4.18 -2.33
N GLY A 29 20.69 -2.90 -2.59
CA GLY A 29 19.69 -2.51 -3.61
C GLY A 29 20.07 -2.93 -5.01
N TYR A 30 21.32 -2.66 -5.41
CA TYR A 30 21.82 -3.05 -6.72
C TYR A 30 21.73 -4.56 -6.96
N VAL A 31 22.14 -5.38 -5.99
CA VAL A 31 22.12 -6.83 -6.15
C VAL A 31 20.68 -7.36 -6.10
N ARG A 32 19.88 -6.94 -5.11
CA ARG A 32 18.50 -7.41 -4.92
C ARG A 32 17.62 -7.19 -6.14
N PHE A 33 17.70 -6.00 -6.72
CA PHE A 33 16.75 -5.60 -7.75
C PHE A 33 17.30 -5.79 -9.16
N PHE A 34 18.62 -5.81 -9.37
CA PHE A 34 19.17 -5.74 -10.73
C PHE A 34 20.14 -6.86 -11.10
N HIS A 35 20.67 -7.65 -10.15
CA HIS A 35 21.51 -8.78 -10.51
C HIS A 35 20.65 -10.02 -10.85
N PRO A 36 20.77 -10.61 -12.06
CA PRO A 36 19.82 -11.63 -12.51
C PRO A 36 20.28 -13.08 -12.23
N SER A 37 21.22 -13.30 -11.31
CA SER A 37 21.68 -14.65 -10.96
C SER A 37 20.57 -15.53 -10.36
N ASP A 38 20.69 -16.84 -10.55
CA ASP A 38 19.81 -17.84 -9.94
C ASP A 38 19.90 -17.83 -8.41
N GLN A 39 21.10 -17.69 -7.86
CA GLN A 39 21.36 -17.71 -6.42
C GLN A 39 20.67 -16.54 -5.70
N ALA A 40 20.62 -15.36 -6.32
CA ALA A 40 19.94 -14.20 -5.76
C ALA A 40 18.40 -14.35 -5.66
N GLN A 41 17.80 -15.28 -6.42
CA GLN A 41 16.35 -15.49 -6.39
C GLN A 41 15.86 -16.28 -5.18
N GLY A 42 16.72 -17.15 -4.63
CA GLY A 42 16.38 -18.05 -3.54
C GLY A 42 16.63 -17.49 -2.15
N ILE A 43 17.27 -16.32 -2.04
CA ILE A 43 17.72 -15.80 -0.76
C ILE A 43 16.63 -15.04 0.00
N ASP A 44 16.63 -15.19 1.31
CA ASP A 44 15.81 -14.38 2.21
C ASP A 44 16.43 -12.98 2.35
N TRP A 45 15.91 -12.04 1.56
CA TRP A 45 16.42 -10.67 1.47
C TRP A 45 16.26 -9.86 2.75
N ASP A 46 15.29 -10.21 3.60
CA ASP A 46 15.05 -9.50 4.86
C ASP A 46 16.06 -9.97 5.92
N ARG A 47 16.28 -11.28 6.02
CA ARG A 47 17.36 -11.83 6.83
C ARG A 47 18.73 -11.39 6.37
N LEU A 48 18.96 -11.30 5.05
CA LEU A 48 20.22 -10.79 4.51
C LEU A 48 20.45 -9.33 4.88
N ALA A 49 19.39 -8.50 4.89
CA ALA A 49 19.48 -7.12 5.34
C ALA A 49 19.91 -7.02 6.82
N VAL A 50 19.31 -7.83 7.70
CA VAL A 50 19.65 -7.89 9.13
C VAL A 50 21.07 -8.43 9.34
N TYR A 51 21.41 -9.55 8.69
CA TYR A 51 22.74 -10.15 8.78
C TYR A 51 23.81 -9.17 8.31
N GLY A 52 23.64 -8.63 7.11
CA GLY A 52 24.63 -7.75 6.49
C GLY A 52 24.79 -6.42 7.22
N ALA A 53 23.73 -5.86 7.79
CA ALA A 53 23.84 -4.68 8.66
C ALA A 53 24.77 -4.93 9.84
N GLY A 54 24.60 -6.07 10.53
CA GLY A 54 25.44 -6.43 11.68
C GLY A 54 26.90 -6.71 11.33
N GLU A 55 27.17 -7.29 10.17
CA GLU A 55 28.55 -7.61 9.75
C GLU A 55 29.27 -6.40 9.14
N ALA A 56 28.58 -5.61 8.31
CA ALA A 56 29.18 -4.45 7.66
C ALA A 56 29.50 -3.31 8.64
N GLY A 57 28.61 -3.04 9.61
CA GLY A 57 28.83 -1.99 10.62
C GLY A 57 30.11 -2.19 11.45
N ARG A 58 30.51 -3.45 11.67
CA ARG A 58 31.70 -3.82 12.47
C ARG A 58 33.03 -3.74 11.73
N ALA A 59 33.05 -3.53 10.42
CA ALA A 59 34.29 -3.51 9.65
C ALA A 59 35.18 -2.31 10.04
N ALA A 60 36.46 -2.53 10.33
CA ALA A 60 37.36 -1.49 10.81
C ALA A 60 37.85 -0.52 9.72
N GLY A 61 37.55 -0.79 8.44
CA GLY A 61 37.90 0.08 7.32
C GLY A 61 37.63 -0.54 5.95
N PRO A 62 37.98 0.16 4.85
CA PRO A 62 37.56 -0.22 3.49
C PRO A 62 37.99 -1.62 3.04
N GLU A 63 39.15 -2.11 3.49
CA GLU A 63 39.64 -3.44 3.13
C GLU A 63 38.89 -4.57 3.84
N GLU A 64 38.56 -4.38 5.12
CA GLU A 64 37.73 -5.33 5.85
C GLU A 64 36.29 -5.28 5.36
N LEU A 65 35.76 -4.08 5.11
CA LEU A 65 34.43 -3.90 4.53
C LEU A 65 34.32 -4.60 3.17
N GLN A 66 35.30 -4.43 2.28
CA GLN A 66 35.32 -5.14 0.99
C GLN A 66 35.23 -6.65 1.19
N ARG A 67 36.06 -7.23 2.06
CA ARG A 67 36.04 -8.68 2.34
C ARG A 67 34.70 -9.14 2.92
N THR A 68 34.12 -8.35 3.82
CA THR A 68 32.81 -8.64 4.41
C THR A 68 31.71 -8.61 3.36
N LEU A 69 31.66 -7.57 2.53
CA LEU A 69 30.67 -7.45 1.45
C LEU A 69 30.85 -8.55 0.39
N GLU A 70 32.09 -8.88 0.03
CA GLU A 70 32.37 -10.01 -0.88
C GLU A 70 31.90 -11.35 -0.30
N ALA A 71 32.12 -11.59 1.00
CA ALA A 71 31.65 -12.81 1.67
C ALA A 71 30.12 -12.93 1.71
N ILE A 72 29.40 -11.80 1.77
CA ILE A 72 27.94 -11.77 1.75
C ILE A 72 27.39 -11.90 0.32
N PHE A 73 27.95 -11.15 -0.63
CA PHE A 73 27.31 -10.95 -1.94
C PHE A 73 27.89 -11.81 -3.07
N LEU A 74 29.16 -12.23 -3.05
CA LEU A 74 29.68 -13.13 -4.10
C LEU A 74 28.98 -14.50 -4.16
N PRO A 75 28.53 -15.11 -3.03
CA PRO A 75 27.78 -16.37 -3.10
C PRO A 75 26.48 -16.25 -3.89
N ILE A 76 25.83 -15.07 -3.85
CA ILE A 76 24.54 -14.83 -4.53
C ILE A 76 24.68 -14.09 -5.87
N ALA A 77 25.75 -13.34 -6.06
CA ALA A 77 26.04 -12.56 -7.26
C ALA A 77 27.52 -12.73 -7.68
N PRO A 78 27.89 -13.91 -8.18
CA PRO A 78 29.30 -14.31 -8.39
C PRO A 78 30.04 -13.49 -9.46
N THR A 79 29.31 -12.75 -10.27
CA THR A 79 29.84 -11.88 -11.33
C THR A 79 29.96 -10.41 -10.92
N LEU A 80 29.59 -10.05 -9.69
CA LEU A 80 29.85 -8.73 -9.14
C LEU A 80 31.35 -8.51 -8.94
N CYS A 81 31.76 -7.25 -8.92
CA CYS A 81 33.15 -6.86 -8.67
C CYS A 81 33.17 -5.64 -7.74
N LEU A 82 33.84 -5.78 -6.60
CA LEU A 82 34.14 -4.67 -5.69
C LEU A 82 35.62 -4.30 -5.80
N TYR A 83 35.91 -3.00 -5.78
CA TYR A 83 37.28 -2.51 -5.82
C TYR A 83 37.40 -1.18 -5.06
N ARG A 84 38.59 -0.93 -4.52
CA ARG A 84 38.87 0.28 -3.76
C ARG A 84 39.22 1.45 -4.66
N ASP A 85 39.04 2.67 -4.16
CA ASP A 85 39.49 3.88 -4.81
C ASP A 85 40.98 3.80 -5.21
N GLY A 86 41.29 4.27 -6.43
CA GLY A 86 42.63 4.21 -6.99
C GLY A 86 43.05 2.83 -7.51
N GLN A 87 42.27 1.76 -7.29
CA GLN A 87 42.50 0.47 -7.93
C GLN A 87 41.77 0.39 -9.28
N PRO A 88 42.35 -0.28 -10.30
CA PRO A 88 41.62 -0.52 -11.53
C PRO A 88 40.42 -1.43 -11.24
N PRO A 89 39.26 -1.18 -11.88
CA PRO A 89 38.10 -2.05 -11.71
C PRO A 89 38.46 -3.51 -12.04
N CYS A 90 38.09 -4.44 -11.16
CA CYS A 90 38.28 -5.86 -11.43
C CYS A 90 37.59 -6.28 -12.74
N ARG A 91 38.20 -7.24 -13.42
CA ARG A 91 37.64 -7.93 -14.59
C ARG A 91 37.11 -9.27 -14.11
N PRO A 92 35.88 -9.35 -13.57
CA PRO A 92 35.31 -10.64 -13.20
C PRO A 92 35.27 -11.55 -14.43
N PRO A 93 35.25 -12.88 -14.26
CA PRO A 93 35.03 -13.81 -15.35
C PRO A 93 33.57 -13.65 -15.81
N LEU A 94 33.30 -12.64 -16.64
CA LEU A 94 32.03 -12.53 -17.34
C LEU A 94 32.06 -13.61 -18.42
N PRO A 95 31.22 -14.66 -18.33
CA PRO A 95 31.14 -15.63 -19.40
C PRO A 95 30.67 -14.93 -20.67
N ALA A 96 31.13 -15.43 -21.81
CA ALA A 96 30.75 -14.86 -23.10
C ALA A 96 29.22 -14.79 -23.22
N THR A 97 28.71 -13.60 -23.52
CA THR A 97 27.29 -13.32 -23.78
C THR A 97 26.90 -13.62 -25.22
N THR A 98 27.79 -14.27 -25.98
CA THR A 98 27.63 -14.62 -27.39
C THR A 98 27.85 -16.13 -27.58
N GLY A 99 27.10 -16.72 -28.50
CA GLY A 99 27.11 -18.15 -28.82
C GLY A 99 25.72 -18.68 -29.09
N ASP A 100 25.60 -19.71 -29.94
CA ASP A 100 24.31 -20.29 -30.34
C ASP A 100 23.56 -20.97 -29.18
N ASP A 101 24.25 -21.29 -28.08
CA ASP A 101 23.73 -21.92 -26.87
C ASP A 101 23.56 -20.95 -25.68
N VAL A 102 23.73 -19.65 -25.91
CA VAL A 102 23.67 -18.62 -24.86
C VAL A 102 22.37 -17.84 -24.94
N GLU A 103 21.57 -17.98 -23.89
CA GLU A 103 20.40 -17.13 -23.68
C GLU A 103 20.75 -16.00 -22.70
N LEU A 104 20.04 -14.88 -22.74
CA LEU A 104 20.33 -13.74 -21.86
C LEU A 104 19.25 -13.61 -20.80
N VAL A 105 19.66 -13.32 -19.57
CA VAL A 105 18.75 -13.03 -18.46
C VAL A 105 19.01 -11.66 -17.87
N ALA A 106 17.94 -10.95 -17.52
CA ALA A 106 17.97 -9.64 -16.87
C ALA A 106 16.67 -9.38 -16.11
N TRP A 107 16.68 -8.44 -15.17
CA TRP A 107 15.47 -8.02 -14.48
C TRP A 107 14.67 -6.99 -15.29
N GLN A 108 13.35 -7.18 -15.29
CA GLN A 108 12.35 -6.24 -15.78
C GLN A 108 11.34 -5.96 -14.68
N HIS A 109 11.08 -4.68 -14.44
CA HIS A 109 10.14 -4.21 -13.42
C HIS A 109 9.10 -3.31 -14.08
N GLN A 110 7.82 -3.70 -14.07
CA GLN A 110 6.71 -2.81 -14.36
C GLN A 110 6.21 -2.27 -13.01
N GLY A 111 6.84 -1.19 -12.53
CA GLY A 111 6.95 -0.91 -11.10
C GLY A 111 7.58 -2.10 -10.35
N ILE A 112 7.58 -2.06 -9.03
CA ILE A 112 8.16 -3.11 -8.20
C ILE A 112 7.07 -3.96 -7.54
N GLU A 113 7.16 -5.27 -7.70
CA GLU A 113 6.22 -6.23 -7.11
C GLU A 113 6.59 -6.58 -5.68
N PHE A 114 5.69 -6.28 -4.73
CA PHE A 114 5.73 -6.78 -3.35
C PHE A 114 4.58 -7.74 -3.05
N ARG A 115 3.46 -7.58 -3.74
CA ARG A 115 2.25 -8.42 -3.61
C ARG A 115 1.82 -8.89 -4.98
N ARG A 116 1.75 -10.21 -5.14
CA ARG A 116 1.30 -10.84 -6.38
C ARG A 116 -0.14 -10.45 -6.69
N GLY A 117 -0.43 -10.24 -7.98
CA GLY A 117 -1.79 -9.94 -8.45
C GLY A 117 -2.20 -8.48 -8.41
N ASN A 118 -1.28 -7.57 -8.08
CA ASN A 118 -1.49 -6.13 -8.26
C ASN A 118 -0.98 -5.67 -9.65
N LEU A 119 -1.14 -4.38 -9.95
CA LEU A 119 -0.70 -3.69 -11.17
C LEU A 119 0.84 -3.75 -11.39
N TYR A 120 1.61 -3.86 -10.30
CA TYR A 120 3.07 -3.86 -10.31
C TYR A 120 3.63 -5.28 -10.41
N ARG A 121 4.62 -5.48 -11.27
CA ARG A 121 5.18 -6.81 -11.60
C ARG A 121 6.69 -6.77 -11.76
N SER A 122 7.37 -7.75 -11.19
CA SER A 122 8.82 -7.97 -11.37
C SER A 122 9.05 -9.31 -12.03
N PHE A 123 9.87 -9.34 -13.07
CA PHE A 123 10.15 -10.57 -13.79
C PHE A 123 11.61 -10.62 -14.23
N ARG A 124 12.26 -11.74 -13.92
CA ARG A 124 13.55 -12.07 -14.51
C ARG A 124 13.33 -12.56 -15.94
N ALA A 125 13.46 -11.65 -16.89
CA ALA A 125 13.34 -11.93 -18.31
C ALA A 125 14.47 -12.84 -18.80
N GLY A 126 14.18 -13.60 -19.85
CA GLY A 126 15.09 -14.53 -20.49
C GLY A 126 14.36 -15.59 -21.29
N PRO A 127 14.82 -16.85 -21.28
CA PRO A 127 14.20 -17.93 -22.03
C PRO A 127 12.72 -18.09 -21.67
N PRO A 128 11.84 -18.40 -22.65
CA PRO A 128 10.44 -18.66 -22.37
C PRO A 128 10.30 -19.76 -21.31
N ARG A 129 9.67 -19.42 -20.20
CA ARG A 129 9.43 -20.35 -19.10
C ARG A 129 7.97 -20.37 -18.71
N ARG A 130 7.51 -21.54 -18.27
CA ARG A 130 6.18 -21.73 -17.72
C ARG A 130 6.12 -21.05 -16.36
N VAL A 131 5.38 -19.95 -16.28
CA VAL A 131 5.13 -19.22 -15.04
C VAL A 131 3.65 -19.23 -14.74
N ARG A 132 3.28 -19.03 -13.48
CA ARG A 132 1.87 -18.91 -13.12
C ARG A 132 1.23 -17.73 -13.86
N ALA A 133 0.01 -17.95 -14.34
CA ALA A 133 -0.79 -16.93 -14.99
C ALA A 133 -1.01 -15.73 -14.04
N PRO A 134 -1.04 -14.49 -14.56
CA PRO A 134 -1.35 -13.31 -13.74
C PRO A 134 -2.72 -13.42 -13.07
N GLY A 135 -2.82 -12.96 -11.82
CA GLY A 135 -4.06 -13.00 -11.05
C GLY A 135 -3.83 -12.72 -9.57
N PRO A 136 -4.89 -12.67 -8.75
CA PRO A 136 -4.86 -12.24 -7.34
C PRO A 136 -4.05 -13.13 -6.39
N GLY A 137 -3.43 -14.20 -6.90
CA GLY A 137 -2.59 -15.09 -6.11
C GLY A 137 -3.35 -16.20 -5.38
N PHE A 138 -4.68 -16.25 -5.49
CA PHE A 138 -5.51 -17.37 -5.03
C PHE A 138 -6.69 -17.61 -5.98
N GLY A 139 -7.19 -18.85 -6.01
CA GLY A 139 -8.40 -19.26 -6.73
C GLY A 139 -9.45 -19.73 -5.73
N THR A 140 -10.61 -19.07 -5.69
CA THR A 140 -11.66 -19.33 -4.69
C THR A 140 -12.96 -19.88 -5.27
N ILE A 141 -13.68 -20.63 -4.45
CA ILE A 141 -15.12 -20.86 -4.58
C ILE A 141 -15.88 -20.29 -3.39
N THR A 142 -17.10 -19.84 -3.67
CA THR A 142 -17.90 -19.10 -2.71
C THR A 142 -19.37 -19.47 -2.83
N GLN A 143 -20.04 -19.60 -1.68
CA GLN A 143 -21.48 -19.58 -1.55
C GLN A 143 -21.87 -18.59 -0.43
N ALA A 144 -23.13 -18.14 -0.44
CA ALA A 144 -23.67 -17.28 0.60
C ALA A 144 -25.00 -17.83 1.11
N TYR A 145 -25.25 -17.63 2.39
CA TYR A 145 -26.48 -17.99 3.09
C TYR A 145 -27.04 -16.74 3.79
N GLU A 146 -28.35 -16.52 3.69
CA GLU A 146 -29.01 -15.36 4.33
C GLU A 146 -28.99 -15.52 5.85
N ALA A 147 -28.53 -14.50 6.58
CA ALA A 147 -28.20 -14.66 8.01
C ALA A 147 -29.40 -14.49 8.95
N ALA A 148 -30.61 -14.20 8.45
CA ALA A 148 -31.74 -13.76 9.25
C ALA A 148 -32.13 -14.73 10.39
N ASP A 149 -32.07 -16.04 10.15
CA ASP A 149 -32.35 -17.12 11.11
C ASP A 149 -31.12 -17.53 11.96
N LEU A 150 -29.94 -16.97 11.64
CA LEU A 150 -28.67 -17.28 12.29
C LEU A 150 -28.19 -16.17 13.24
N ARG A 151 -28.82 -14.99 13.23
CA ARG A 151 -28.47 -13.85 14.09
C ARG A 151 -28.34 -14.26 15.56
N GLY A 152 -27.20 -13.92 16.17
CA GLY A 152 -26.86 -14.24 17.55
C GLY A 152 -26.48 -15.71 17.79
N ARG A 153 -26.36 -16.54 16.74
CA ARG A 153 -26.01 -17.96 16.84
C ARG A 153 -24.53 -18.21 16.51
N THR A 154 -24.00 -19.30 17.03
CA THR A 154 -22.70 -19.86 16.60
C THR A 154 -22.92 -20.79 15.41
N ILE A 155 -22.09 -20.66 14.39
CA ILE A 155 -22.10 -21.50 13.18
C ILE A 155 -20.75 -22.20 13.01
N ARG A 156 -20.77 -23.30 12.25
CA ARG A 156 -19.60 -24.06 11.84
C ARG A 156 -19.64 -24.26 10.33
N LEU A 157 -18.56 -23.90 9.66
CA LEU A 157 -18.24 -24.36 8.31
C LEU A 157 -17.31 -25.55 8.43
N SER A 158 -17.57 -26.64 7.71
CA SER A 158 -16.61 -27.72 7.53
C SER A 158 -16.57 -28.21 6.09
N ALA A 159 -15.44 -28.77 5.67
CA ALA A 159 -15.31 -29.46 4.38
C ALA A 159 -14.18 -30.48 4.46
N ARG A 160 -14.21 -31.48 3.57
CA ARG A 160 -13.05 -32.31 3.27
C ARG A 160 -12.18 -31.59 2.25
N VAL A 161 -10.88 -31.55 2.52
CA VAL A 161 -9.90 -30.88 1.65
C VAL A 161 -8.64 -31.74 1.56
N ARG A 162 -8.05 -31.79 0.36
CA ARG A 162 -6.68 -32.24 0.12
C ARG A 162 -5.99 -31.35 -0.91
N VAL A 163 -4.66 -31.40 -0.96
CA VAL A 163 -3.88 -30.57 -1.88
C VAL A 163 -2.75 -31.33 -2.58
N GLU A 164 -2.37 -30.86 -3.76
CA GLU A 164 -1.15 -31.23 -4.47
C GLU A 164 -0.33 -29.95 -4.66
N VAL A 165 0.42 -29.57 -3.63
CA VAL A 165 1.21 -28.33 -3.59
C VAL A 165 2.64 -28.61 -3.10
N GLU A 166 3.59 -27.85 -3.63
CA GLU A 166 5.00 -27.89 -3.23
C GLU A 166 5.51 -26.48 -2.97
N GLY A 167 6.51 -26.34 -2.09
CA GLY A 167 7.13 -25.04 -1.80
C GLY A 167 6.36 -24.19 -0.79
N ALA A 168 7.07 -23.24 -0.19
CA ALA A 168 6.52 -22.38 0.85
C ALA A 168 5.42 -21.45 0.30
N GLY A 169 4.35 -21.29 1.08
CA GLY A 169 3.24 -20.37 0.78
C GLY A 169 2.12 -20.95 -0.08
N ASN A 170 2.34 -22.08 -0.76
CA ASN A 170 1.31 -22.77 -1.55
C ASN A 170 0.46 -23.67 -0.64
N ARG A 171 -0.86 -23.46 -0.62
CA ARG A 171 -1.78 -24.07 0.37
C ARG A 171 -3.23 -23.98 -0.06
N ALA A 172 -4.10 -24.81 0.54
CA ALA A 172 -5.55 -24.58 0.52
C ALA A 172 -6.03 -24.06 1.87
N GLN A 173 -7.18 -23.40 1.86
CA GLN A 173 -7.82 -22.84 3.06
C GLN A 173 -9.34 -22.92 2.91
N LEU A 174 -10.06 -23.06 4.03
CA LEU A 174 -11.46 -22.68 4.11
C LEU A 174 -11.56 -21.23 4.57
N TRP A 175 -12.69 -20.58 4.28
CA TRP A 175 -12.97 -19.26 4.81
C TRP A 175 -14.45 -19.05 5.11
N LEU A 176 -14.71 -18.23 6.13
CA LEU A 176 -16.03 -17.90 6.63
C LEU A 176 -16.06 -16.42 7.02
N ARG A 177 -17.05 -15.69 6.51
CA ARG A 177 -17.27 -14.27 6.79
C ARG A 177 -18.73 -14.00 7.10
N VAL A 178 -18.99 -13.10 8.04
CA VAL A 178 -20.32 -12.55 8.32
C VAL A 178 -20.38 -11.13 7.79
N ASP A 179 -21.23 -10.88 6.80
CA ASP A 179 -21.47 -9.57 6.21
C ASP A 179 -22.58 -8.85 6.98
N ARG A 180 -22.31 -7.61 7.40
CA ARG A 180 -23.20 -6.74 8.18
C ARG A 180 -23.57 -5.49 7.36
N PRO A 181 -24.61 -4.75 7.75
CA PRO A 181 -25.04 -3.54 7.04
C PRO A 181 -23.90 -2.55 6.84
N GLN A 182 -24.00 -1.78 5.74
CA GLN A 182 -23.03 -0.73 5.36
C GLN A 182 -21.63 -1.30 5.05
N ASN A 183 -21.55 -2.48 4.44
CA ASN A 183 -20.28 -3.17 4.10
C ASN A 183 -19.38 -3.43 5.32
N ARG A 184 -19.94 -3.48 6.53
CA ARG A 184 -19.17 -3.82 7.73
C ARG A 184 -18.94 -5.33 7.76
N MET A 185 -17.72 -5.72 8.09
CA MET A 185 -17.36 -7.12 8.30
C MET A 185 -17.58 -7.49 9.78
N GLY A 186 -18.31 -8.57 10.01
CA GLY A 186 -18.44 -9.22 11.31
C GLY A 186 -17.31 -10.20 11.56
N PHE A 187 -17.66 -11.42 12.00
CA PHE A 187 -16.70 -12.51 12.10
C PHE A 187 -16.01 -12.76 10.74
N PHE A 188 -14.70 -13.00 10.76
CA PHE A 188 -13.92 -13.40 9.60
C PHE A 188 -12.79 -14.33 10.03
N ASP A 189 -12.70 -15.48 9.36
CA ASP A 189 -11.60 -16.44 9.51
C ASP A 189 -11.37 -17.11 8.15
N ASN A 190 -10.12 -17.16 7.72
CA ASN A 190 -9.70 -17.77 6.46
C ASN A 190 -8.59 -18.82 6.65
N MET A 191 -8.40 -19.33 7.88
CA MET A 191 -7.38 -20.33 8.22
C MET A 191 -5.92 -19.94 7.85
N ASP A 192 -5.58 -18.66 7.81
CA ASP A 192 -4.22 -18.22 7.42
C ASP A 192 -3.12 -18.67 8.40
N ASP A 193 -3.47 -18.78 9.67
CA ASP A 193 -2.65 -19.30 10.76
C ASP A 193 -2.56 -20.83 10.81
N ARG A 194 -3.43 -21.54 10.08
CA ARG A 194 -3.53 -23.01 10.09
C ARG A 194 -3.82 -23.59 8.69
N PRO A 195 -2.99 -23.28 7.69
CA PRO A 195 -3.27 -23.61 6.31
C PRO A 195 -3.26 -25.12 6.02
N ILE A 196 -3.96 -25.53 4.97
CA ILE A 196 -4.09 -26.93 4.53
C ILE A 196 -2.99 -27.26 3.52
N THR A 197 -2.06 -28.12 3.92
CA THR A 197 -0.93 -28.60 3.10
C THR A 197 -0.89 -30.12 2.93
N ALA A 198 -1.87 -30.83 3.52
CA ALA A 198 -1.92 -32.29 3.49
C ALA A 198 -2.37 -32.83 2.12
N ALA A 199 -1.66 -33.85 1.63
CA ALA A 199 -2.02 -34.54 0.39
C ALA A 199 -3.18 -35.53 0.57
N GLU A 200 -3.46 -35.95 1.80
CA GLU A 200 -4.60 -36.82 2.10
C GLU A 200 -5.87 -36.00 2.39
N TRP A 201 -7.04 -36.56 2.05
CA TRP A 201 -8.32 -36.01 2.44
C TRP A 201 -8.47 -35.95 3.96
N ARG A 202 -8.66 -34.74 4.48
CA ARG A 202 -8.97 -34.50 5.91
C ARG A 202 -10.14 -33.51 6.02
N ARG A 203 -10.89 -33.60 7.11
CA ARG A 203 -11.92 -32.61 7.43
C ARG A 203 -11.31 -31.44 8.18
N TYR A 204 -11.65 -30.25 7.73
CA TYR A 204 -11.27 -28.99 8.35
C TYR A 204 -12.52 -28.20 8.70
N GLU A 205 -12.43 -27.34 9.72
CA GLU A 205 -13.56 -26.55 10.18
C GLU A 205 -13.17 -25.14 10.64
N ILE A 206 -14.15 -24.24 10.55
CA ILE A 206 -14.13 -22.90 11.11
C ILE A 206 -15.40 -22.73 11.94
N VAL A 207 -15.27 -22.23 13.15
CA VAL A 207 -16.40 -21.91 14.04
C VAL A 207 -16.42 -20.42 14.31
N GLY A 208 -17.58 -19.79 14.11
CA GLY A 208 -17.73 -18.34 14.25
C GLY A 208 -19.11 -17.95 14.75
N GLU A 209 -19.22 -16.73 15.28
CA GLU A 209 -20.49 -16.15 15.73
C GLU A 209 -21.10 -15.26 14.65
N VAL A 210 -22.42 -15.35 14.50
CA VAL A 210 -23.19 -14.50 13.59
C VAL A 210 -23.74 -13.32 14.37
N ALA A 211 -23.37 -12.11 13.96
CA ALA A 211 -23.82 -10.87 14.59
C ALA A 211 -25.35 -10.72 14.53
N ASP A 212 -25.93 -10.02 15.51
CA ASP A 212 -27.38 -9.79 15.61
C ASP A 212 -27.95 -8.97 14.42
N ASP A 213 -27.12 -8.14 13.79
CA ASP A 213 -27.48 -7.34 12.63
C ASP A 213 -27.01 -7.96 11.31
N ALA A 214 -26.50 -9.20 11.31
CA ALA A 214 -25.95 -9.82 10.11
C ALA A 214 -26.97 -9.87 8.96
N GLU A 215 -26.49 -9.59 7.75
CA GLU A 215 -27.24 -9.72 6.51
C GLU A 215 -27.00 -11.09 5.90
N ARG A 216 -25.72 -11.50 5.77
CA ARG A 216 -25.34 -12.74 5.06
C ARG A 216 -24.14 -13.41 5.72
N VAL A 217 -24.09 -14.73 5.59
CA VAL A 217 -22.91 -15.55 5.88
C VAL A 217 -22.32 -15.98 4.54
N VAL A 218 -21.06 -15.64 4.29
CA VAL A 218 -20.35 -15.94 3.05
C VAL A 218 -19.19 -16.87 3.35
N PHE A 219 -19.06 -17.96 2.59
CA PHE A 219 -18.12 -19.03 2.91
C PHE A 219 -17.63 -19.76 1.66
N GLY A 220 -16.54 -20.50 1.83
CA GLY A 220 -16.07 -21.44 0.83
C GLY A 220 -14.64 -21.90 1.08
N GLY A 221 -13.93 -22.16 0.00
CA GLY A 221 -12.54 -22.63 0.05
C GLY A 221 -11.73 -22.09 -1.12
N PHE A 222 -10.42 -22.00 -0.94
CA PHE A 222 -9.53 -21.51 -1.99
C PHE A 222 -8.17 -22.22 -2.01
N LEU A 223 -7.56 -22.25 -3.19
CA LEU A 223 -6.15 -22.55 -3.39
C LEU A 223 -5.38 -21.22 -3.40
N ALA A 224 -4.44 -21.02 -2.48
CA ALA A 224 -3.47 -19.94 -2.53
C ALA A 224 -2.15 -20.45 -3.13
N GLY A 225 -1.61 -19.72 -4.10
CA GLY A 225 -0.31 -19.99 -4.67
C GLY A 225 -0.31 -20.81 -5.96
N ASP A 226 0.50 -21.85 -6.02
CA ASP A 226 0.62 -22.77 -7.16
C ASP A 226 0.20 -24.19 -6.75
N GLY A 227 -0.05 -25.06 -7.73
CA GLY A 227 -0.48 -26.45 -7.51
C GLY A 227 -1.99 -26.65 -7.66
N ARG A 228 -2.55 -27.59 -6.90
CA ARG A 228 -3.98 -27.97 -6.94
C ARG A 228 -4.56 -28.12 -5.55
N ALA A 229 -5.82 -27.74 -5.39
CA ALA A 229 -6.63 -28.04 -4.22
C ALA A 229 -7.90 -28.76 -4.64
N PHE A 230 -8.33 -29.69 -3.80
CA PHE A 230 -9.54 -30.47 -3.99
C PHE A 230 -10.45 -30.27 -2.79
N PHE A 231 -11.72 -30.02 -3.06
CA PHE A 231 -12.74 -29.76 -2.05
C PHE A 231 -13.93 -30.67 -2.26
N ASP A 232 -14.48 -31.15 -1.14
CA ASP A 232 -15.61 -32.07 -1.12
C ASP A 232 -16.35 -31.96 0.22
N ASP A 233 -17.60 -32.41 0.24
CA ASP A 233 -18.45 -32.56 1.44
C ASP A 233 -18.46 -31.32 2.36
N PHE A 234 -18.86 -30.18 1.79
CA PHE A 234 -19.11 -28.96 2.55
C PHE A 234 -20.34 -29.11 3.44
N GLU A 235 -20.22 -28.66 4.69
CA GLU A 235 -21.34 -28.52 5.61
C GLU A 235 -21.28 -27.13 6.27
N LEU A 236 -22.38 -26.40 6.21
CA LEU A 236 -22.63 -25.27 7.10
C LEU A 236 -23.63 -25.74 8.15
N ALA A 237 -23.32 -25.56 9.43
CA ALA A 237 -24.18 -25.97 10.54
C ALA A 237 -24.31 -24.85 11.57
N VAL A 238 -25.43 -24.84 12.30
CA VAL A 238 -25.68 -23.93 13.42
C VAL A 238 -25.72 -24.71 14.72
N LYS A 239 -25.22 -24.09 15.79
CA LYS A 239 -25.21 -24.68 17.13
C LYS A 239 -26.61 -24.58 17.75
N ASP A 240 -27.17 -25.72 18.12
CA ASP A 240 -28.46 -25.82 18.80
C ASP A 240 -28.30 -25.54 20.32
N GLY A 241 -29.43 -25.30 20.99
CA GLY A 241 -29.46 -24.92 22.41
C GLY A 241 -28.99 -26.02 23.38
N ASP A 242 -28.93 -27.27 22.93
CA ASP A 242 -28.39 -28.43 23.67
C ASP A 242 -26.88 -28.65 23.41
N GLY A 243 -26.27 -27.81 22.57
CA GLY A 243 -24.87 -27.89 22.18
C GLY A 243 -24.60 -28.76 20.93
N GLY A 244 -25.63 -29.37 20.33
CA GLY A 244 -25.52 -30.09 19.06
C GLY A 244 -25.30 -29.18 17.85
N TRP A 245 -24.91 -29.77 16.71
CA TRP A 245 -24.79 -29.07 15.44
C TRP A 245 -25.90 -29.52 14.49
N ARG A 246 -26.68 -28.57 14.00
CA ARG A 246 -27.73 -28.81 13.02
C ARG A 246 -27.31 -28.29 11.64
N PRO A 247 -27.27 -29.14 10.61
CA PRO A 247 -26.95 -28.72 9.25
C PRO A 247 -27.94 -27.68 8.71
N LEU A 248 -27.42 -26.73 7.95
CA LEU A 248 -28.17 -25.73 7.21
C LEU A 248 -28.24 -26.12 5.73
N PRO A 249 -29.35 -25.80 5.03
CA PRO A 249 -29.50 -26.16 3.63
C PRO A 249 -28.62 -25.28 2.74
N ILE A 250 -27.47 -25.80 2.34
CA ILE A 250 -26.61 -25.19 1.31
C ILE A 250 -26.78 -25.90 -0.02
N ALA A 251 -26.56 -25.20 -1.13
CA ALA A 251 -26.60 -25.78 -2.45
C ALA A 251 -25.40 -26.71 -2.67
N ASN A 252 -25.68 -27.90 -3.22
CA ASN A 252 -24.69 -28.86 -3.70
C ASN A 252 -23.50 -29.09 -2.73
N PRO A 253 -23.74 -29.52 -1.47
CA PRO A 253 -22.70 -29.63 -0.43
C PRO A 253 -21.59 -30.61 -0.80
N GLY A 254 -21.93 -31.73 -1.42
CA GLY A 254 -20.97 -32.73 -1.95
C GLY A 254 -20.40 -32.39 -3.32
N LEU A 255 -20.77 -31.25 -3.94
CA LEU A 255 -20.23 -30.80 -5.24
C LEU A 255 -20.44 -31.81 -6.39
N GLU A 256 -21.52 -32.59 -6.31
CA GLU A 256 -21.87 -33.66 -7.24
C GLU A 256 -22.59 -33.17 -8.51
N ALA A 257 -23.32 -32.05 -8.40
CA ALA A 257 -24.04 -31.46 -9.52
C ALA A 257 -23.19 -30.45 -10.31
N GLY A 258 -23.34 -30.45 -11.64
CA GLY A 258 -22.63 -29.56 -12.57
C GLY A 258 -21.53 -30.26 -13.38
N GLU A 259 -21.46 -29.97 -14.69
CA GLU A 259 -20.49 -30.60 -15.62
C GLU A 259 -19.10 -29.97 -15.52
N GLU A 260 -18.99 -28.64 -15.69
CA GLU A 260 -17.70 -27.94 -15.63
C GLU A 260 -17.45 -27.31 -14.26
N LEU A 261 -18.47 -26.69 -13.68
CA LEU A 261 -18.43 -26.03 -12.38
C LEU A 261 -19.55 -26.56 -11.49
N PRO A 262 -19.35 -26.59 -10.16
CA PRO A 262 -20.38 -27.06 -9.23
C PRO A 262 -21.59 -26.12 -9.25
N GLU A 263 -22.77 -26.66 -9.51
CA GLU A 263 -24.02 -25.90 -9.48
C GLU A 263 -24.26 -25.27 -8.10
N GLY A 264 -24.73 -24.03 -8.06
CA GLY A 264 -25.01 -23.31 -6.81
C GLY A 264 -23.80 -22.68 -6.12
N TRP A 265 -22.59 -22.86 -6.66
CA TRP A 265 -21.36 -22.24 -6.17
C TRP A 265 -20.81 -21.25 -7.18
N TRP A 266 -20.36 -20.09 -6.71
CA TRP A 266 -19.57 -19.18 -7.51
C TRP A 266 -18.11 -19.65 -7.50
N ALA A 267 -17.50 -19.76 -8.68
CA ALA A 267 -16.11 -20.15 -8.85
C ALA A 267 -15.45 -19.20 -9.87
N GLY A 268 -14.39 -18.50 -9.47
CA GLY A 268 -13.72 -17.60 -10.40
C GLY A 268 -12.59 -16.79 -9.77
N SER A 269 -11.42 -16.83 -10.41
CA SER A 269 -10.28 -15.97 -10.10
C SER A 269 -9.33 -16.02 -11.30
N PRO A 270 -8.88 -14.87 -11.84
CA PRO A 270 -7.88 -14.87 -12.91
C PRO A 270 -6.65 -15.71 -12.52
N GLY A 271 -6.15 -16.50 -13.47
CA GLY A 271 -4.98 -17.35 -13.26
C GLY A 271 -5.26 -18.67 -12.53
N TYR A 272 -6.53 -19.04 -12.36
CA TYR A 272 -6.94 -20.34 -11.81
C TYR A 272 -8.03 -20.98 -12.68
N ARG A 273 -7.99 -22.31 -12.75
CA ARG A 273 -8.98 -23.15 -13.41
C ARG A 273 -9.74 -23.96 -12.39
N TYR A 274 -11.02 -24.16 -12.69
CA TYR A 274 -11.97 -24.85 -11.84
C TYR A 274 -12.58 -25.99 -12.64
N ARG A 275 -12.74 -27.16 -12.00
CA ARG A 275 -13.34 -28.32 -12.64
C ARG A 275 -13.98 -29.25 -11.62
N SER A 276 -15.22 -29.65 -11.85
CA SER A 276 -15.81 -30.83 -11.21
C SER A 276 -15.16 -32.10 -11.80
N THR A 277 -14.59 -32.95 -10.96
CA THR A 277 -13.82 -34.14 -11.38
C THR A 277 -14.26 -35.38 -10.62
N GLY A 278 -14.37 -36.52 -11.31
CA GLY A 278 -14.72 -37.81 -10.69
C GLY A 278 -13.53 -38.67 -10.27
N ALA A 279 -12.30 -38.23 -10.54
CA ALA A 279 -11.11 -38.88 -10.00
C ALA A 279 -10.93 -38.46 -8.55
N ASP A 280 -10.96 -39.43 -7.62
CA ASP A 280 -10.46 -39.29 -6.25
C ASP A 280 -11.29 -38.35 -5.34
N ALA A 281 -12.63 -38.44 -5.47
CA ALA A 281 -13.60 -37.79 -4.57
C ALA A 281 -13.49 -38.37 -3.15
N ALA A 282 -13.72 -37.53 -2.14
CA ALA A 282 -13.65 -37.91 -0.75
C ALA A 282 -14.92 -38.66 -0.31
N GLU A 283 -16.06 -38.20 -0.82
CA GLU A 283 -17.38 -38.82 -0.70
C GLU A 283 -18.08 -38.75 -2.09
N GLY A 284 -19.05 -39.63 -2.33
CA GLY A 284 -19.80 -39.62 -3.60
C GLY A 284 -18.96 -39.95 -4.85
N GLU A 285 -19.28 -39.31 -5.98
CA GLU A 285 -18.68 -39.59 -7.29
C GLU A 285 -17.80 -38.45 -7.80
N ARG A 286 -17.94 -37.23 -7.28
CA ARG A 286 -17.25 -36.04 -7.79
C ARG A 286 -16.77 -35.14 -6.66
N CYS A 287 -15.70 -34.42 -6.93
CA CYS A 287 -15.22 -33.33 -6.10
C CYS A 287 -14.85 -32.12 -6.98
N LEU A 288 -14.67 -30.96 -6.36
CA LEU A 288 -14.15 -29.79 -7.05
C LEU A 288 -12.63 -29.78 -7.02
N ARG A 289 -11.99 -29.54 -8.17
CA ARG A 289 -10.57 -29.18 -8.27
C ARG A 289 -10.40 -27.72 -8.65
N ILE A 290 -9.56 -27.02 -7.89
CA ILE A 290 -8.98 -25.71 -8.24
C ILE A 290 -7.51 -25.95 -8.61
N GLU A 291 -7.07 -25.45 -9.77
CA GLU A 291 -5.71 -25.61 -10.28
C GLU A 291 -5.15 -24.25 -10.72
N ALA A 292 -3.93 -23.92 -10.31
CA ALA A 292 -3.25 -22.73 -10.80
C ALA A 292 -2.96 -22.87 -12.31
N GLU A 293 -3.30 -21.85 -13.08
CA GLU A 293 -2.97 -21.81 -14.50
C GLU A 293 -1.55 -21.31 -14.72
N HIS A 294 -0.92 -21.76 -15.81
CA HIS A 294 0.39 -21.30 -16.21
C HIS A 294 0.40 -20.81 -17.64
N VAL A 295 1.16 -19.76 -17.87
CA VAL A 295 1.46 -19.19 -19.18
C VAL A 295 2.94 -19.31 -19.46
N THR A 296 3.31 -19.42 -20.73
CA THR A 296 4.71 -19.35 -21.13
C THR A 296 5.08 -17.89 -21.35
N MET A 297 6.05 -17.38 -20.59
CA MET A 297 6.52 -16.00 -20.70
C MET A 297 8.05 -15.95 -20.77
N ALA A 298 8.56 -15.08 -21.65
CA ALA A 298 9.98 -14.75 -21.77
C ALA A 298 10.31 -13.37 -21.17
N SER A 299 9.36 -12.43 -21.19
CA SER A 299 9.52 -11.06 -20.71
C SER A 299 8.18 -10.47 -20.27
N LEU A 300 8.22 -9.36 -19.52
CA LEU A 300 7.05 -8.52 -19.22
C LEU A 300 6.78 -7.51 -20.35
N PHE A 301 7.85 -7.01 -20.97
CA PHE A 301 7.82 -6.02 -22.04
C PHE A 301 9.07 -6.12 -22.92
N ASP A 302 9.06 -5.45 -24.08
CA ASP A 302 10.12 -5.61 -25.11
C ASP A 302 11.48 -5.03 -24.70
N ALA A 303 11.50 -3.96 -23.90
CA ALA A 303 12.75 -3.31 -23.50
C ALA A 303 13.60 -4.21 -22.60
N PHE A 304 14.88 -4.37 -22.95
CA PHE A 304 15.82 -5.25 -22.28
C PHE A 304 17.20 -4.57 -22.19
N PRO A 305 17.98 -4.72 -21.09
CA PRO A 305 19.33 -4.15 -21.01
C PRO A 305 20.25 -4.74 -22.08
N GLN A 306 21.19 -3.95 -22.58
CA GLN A 306 22.05 -4.40 -23.68
C GLN A 306 23.03 -5.50 -23.22
N PRO A 307 23.40 -6.46 -24.08
CA PRO A 307 24.41 -7.46 -23.73
C PRO A 307 25.71 -6.81 -23.28
N GLY A 308 26.22 -7.20 -22.11
CA GLY A 308 27.43 -6.63 -21.50
C GLY A 308 27.23 -5.30 -20.77
N GLU A 309 26.00 -4.79 -20.73
CA GLU A 309 25.64 -3.61 -19.93
C GLU A 309 25.86 -3.86 -18.44
N ARG A 310 26.36 -2.84 -17.75
CA ARG A 310 26.77 -2.91 -16.34
C ARG A 310 26.66 -1.56 -15.66
N VAL A 311 26.45 -1.61 -14.35
CA VAL A 311 26.53 -0.46 -13.45
C VAL A 311 27.95 -0.33 -12.94
N GLU A 312 28.52 0.87 -13.01
CA GLU A 312 29.79 1.22 -12.37
C GLU A 312 29.57 2.48 -11.53
N THR A 313 29.70 2.36 -10.21
CA THR A 313 29.32 3.44 -9.28
C THR A 313 30.06 3.33 -7.95
N SER A 314 30.13 4.44 -7.21
CA SER A 314 30.69 4.45 -5.86
C SER A 314 29.65 3.98 -4.85
N LEU A 315 30.06 3.09 -3.95
CA LEU A 315 29.25 2.69 -2.79
C LEU A 315 29.44 3.66 -1.62
N GLY A 316 30.48 4.49 -1.62
CA GLY A 316 30.97 5.18 -0.42
C GLY A 316 32.02 4.33 0.32
N ALA A 317 32.51 4.81 1.46
CA ALA A 317 33.54 4.14 2.26
C ALA A 317 34.81 3.73 1.47
N GLY A 318 35.16 4.45 0.40
CA GLY A 318 36.29 4.14 -0.47
C GLY A 318 36.10 2.90 -1.37
N LEU A 319 34.87 2.42 -1.52
CA LEU A 319 34.52 1.26 -2.34
C LEU A 319 33.69 1.64 -3.57
N ASN A 320 33.92 0.90 -4.64
CA ASN A 320 33.19 1.00 -5.89
C ASN A 320 32.64 -0.37 -6.30
N LEU A 321 31.52 -0.33 -7.02
CA LEU A 321 30.83 -1.49 -7.55
C LEU A 321 30.94 -1.50 -9.07
N ARG A 322 31.24 -2.67 -9.63
CA ARG A 322 30.89 -3.05 -11.00
C ARG A 322 29.90 -4.22 -10.97
N LEU A 323 28.69 -4.02 -11.48
CA LEU A 323 27.62 -5.02 -11.50
C LEU A 323 27.09 -5.23 -12.92
N PRO A 324 27.17 -6.44 -13.51
CA PRO A 324 26.49 -6.73 -14.77
C PRO A 324 24.96 -6.72 -14.58
N LEU A 325 24.24 -6.09 -15.52
CA LEU A 325 22.77 -6.11 -15.56
C LEU A 325 22.21 -7.28 -16.38
N VAL A 326 23.07 -7.89 -17.19
CA VAL A 326 22.72 -9.03 -18.06
C VAL A 326 23.70 -10.17 -17.79
N LEU A 327 23.17 -11.37 -17.59
CA LEU A 327 23.98 -12.59 -17.50
C LEU A 327 23.63 -13.55 -18.63
N PRO A 328 24.61 -14.32 -19.13
CA PRO A 328 24.33 -15.46 -19.98
C PRO A 328 23.67 -16.57 -19.15
N SER A 329 22.77 -17.32 -19.77
CA SER A 329 22.18 -18.54 -19.26
C SER A 329 22.50 -19.67 -20.22
N ARG A 330 22.97 -20.80 -19.69
CA ARG A 330 23.24 -22.03 -20.45
C ARG A 330 22.50 -23.18 -19.81
N GLY A 331 21.65 -23.87 -20.56
CA GLY A 331 20.78 -24.91 -20.02
C GLY A 331 19.85 -24.39 -18.90
N GLY A 332 19.40 -23.13 -19.01
CA GLY A 332 18.53 -22.48 -18.03
C GLY A 332 19.21 -22.05 -16.73
N ARG A 333 20.55 -22.08 -16.65
CA ARG A 333 21.30 -21.69 -15.44
C ARG A 333 22.26 -20.53 -15.71
N THR A 334 22.30 -19.57 -14.79
CA THR A 334 23.28 -18.49 -14.77
C THR A 334 24.64 -18.96 -14.23
N PRO A 335 25.73 -18.19 -14.40
CA PRO A 335 27.03 -18.53 -13.83
C PRO A 335 26.92 -18.76 -12.33
N ALA A 336 27.41 -19.91 -11.87
CA ALA A 336 27.38 -20.27 -10.46
C ALA A 336 28.64 -19.77 -9.74
N GLY A 337 28.44 -19.36 -8.47
CA GLY A 337 29.52 -19.04 -7.54
C GLY A 337 30.02 -20.26 -6.77
N ASP A 338 30.69 -20.00 -5.65
CA ASP A 338 31.05 -21.03 -4.67
C ASP A 338 29.79 -21.55 -3.96
N ALA A 339 29.36 -22.76 -4.32
CA ALA A 339 28.17 -23.40 -3.75
C ALA A 339 28.29 -23.64 -2.23
N ALA A 340 29.48 -23.95 -1.73
CA ALA A 340 29.69 -24.16 -0.29
C ALA A 340 29.64 -22.82 0.46
N ALA A 341 30.06 -21.72 -0.17
CA ALA A 341 29.87 -20.39 0.41
C ALA A 341 28.40 -19.97 0.45
N LEU A 342 27.62 -20.32 -0.59
CA LEU A 342 26.18 -20.06 -0.61
C LEU A 342 25.46 -20.84 0.49
N GLU A 343 25.72 -22.14 0.63
CA GLU A 343 25.13 -22.98 1.67
C GLU A 343 25.43 -22.43 3.07
N ARG A 344 26.68 -22.04 3.34
CA ARG A 344 27.05 -21.40 4.62
C ARG A 344 26.35 -20.07 4.87
N LEU A 345 26.10 -19.28 3.82
CA LEU A 345 25.34 -18.03 3.94
C LEU A 345 23.88 -18.35 4.28
N GLU A 346 23.25 -19.27 3.55
CA GLU A 346 21.87 -19.70 3.79
C GLU A 346 21.66 -20.23 5.21
N GLU A 347 22.60 -21.04 5.73
CA GLU A 347 22.59 -21.51 7.13
C GLU A 347 22.62 -20.34 8.13
N ARG A 348 23.48 -19.34 7.89
CA ARG A 348 23.57 -18.14 8.75
C ARG A 348 22.29 -17.31 8.72
N LEU A 349 21.69 -17.17 7.54
CA LEU A 349 20.41 -16.47 7.41
C LEU A 349 19.30 -17.23 8.13
N ALA A 350 19.19 -18.55 7.90
CA ALA A 350 18.17 -19.39 8.52
C ALA A 350 18.22 -19.38 10.06
N ALA A 351 19.39 -19.12 10.66
CA ALA A 351 19.56 -18.96 12.10
C ALA A 351 18.97 -17.64 12.66
N ILE A 352 18.61 -16.68 11.81
CA ILE A 352 17.97 -15.43 12.21
C ILE A 352 16.46 -15.63 12.29
N ASP A 353 15.93 -15.51 13.50
CA ASP A 353 14.50 -15.49 13.76
C ASP A 353 14.00 -14.04 13.79
N LEU A 354 13.40 -13.59 12.68
CA LEU A 354 12.92 -12.22 12.52
C LEU A 354 11.79 -11.88 13.50
N GLU A 355 11.00 -12.86 13.95
CA GLU A 355 9.87 -12.65 14.86
C GLU A 355 10.33 -12.39 16.29
N ARG A 356 11.57 -12.82 16.62
CA ARG A 356 12.17 -12.62 17.95
C ARG A 356 12.98 -11.35 18.06
N LEU A 357 13.29 -10.68 16.94
CA LEU A 357 13.97 -9.39 16.97
C LEU A 357 12.96 -8.31 17.35
N ASP A 358 13.28 -7.58 18.41
CA ASP A 358 12.52 -6.41 18.79
C ASP A 358 13.03 -5.14 18.10
N LEU A 359 12.29 -4.05 18.27
CA LEU A 359 12.62 -2.75 17.72
C LEU A 359 13.80 -2.07 18.44
N ASP A 360 14.43 -2.70 19.42
CA ASP A 360 15.68 -2.25 20.04
C ASP A 360 16.93 -2.86 19.38
N ASP A 361 16.77 -3.90 18.55
CA ASP A 361 17.87 -4.44 17.76
C ASP A 361 18.29 -3.47 16.64
N GLU A 362 19.49 -2.93 16.76
CA GLU A 362 20.07 -2.00 15.79
C GLU A 362 20.15 -2.58 14.37
N ARG A 363 20.44 -3.87 14.22
CA ARG A 363 20.54 -4.54 12.90
C ARG A 363 19.18 -4.56 12.20
N LEU A 364 18.10 -4.75 12.97
CA LEU A 364 16.74 -4.69 12.46
C LEU A 364 16.40 -3.27 11.97
N ARG A 365 16.76 -2.24 12.74
CA ARG A 365 16.54 -0.83 12.38
C ARG A 365 17.28 -0.46 11.08
N ILE A 366 18.54 -0.86 10.96
CA ILE A 366 19.34 -0.61 9.76
C ILE A 366 18.84 -1.42 8.56
N ALA A 367 18.37 -2.66 8.75
CA ALA A 367 17.74 -3.45 7.71
C ALA A 367 16.47 -2.76 7.17
N ALA A 368 15.62 -2.23 8.05
CA ALA A 368 14.42 -1.49 7.67
C ALA A 368 14.75 -0.21 6.87
N VAL A 369 15.76 0.58 7.29
CA VAL A 369 16.26 1.73 6.52
C VAL A 369 16.81 1.31 5.15
N THR A 370 17.62 0.25 5.12
CA THR A 370 18.23 -0.29 3.89
C THR A 370 17.15 -0.66 2.87
N ILE A 371 16.14 -1.42 3.30
CA ILE A 371 15.05 -1.85 2.40
C ILE A 371 14.24 -0.63 1.93
N LEU A 372 13.79 0.21 2.87
CA LEU A 372 12.97 1.38 2.56
C LEU A 372 13.67 2.31 1.57
N TRP A 373 14.93 2.68 1.84
CA TRP A 373 15.65 3.62 1.00
C TRP A 373 15.84 3.08 -0.42
N ASN A 374 16.21 1.81 -0.58
CA ASN A 374 16.47 1.22 -1.90
C ASN A 374 15.21 1.02 -2.75
N VAL A 375 14.08 0.68 -2.11
CA VAL A 375 12.80 0.59 -2.83
C VAL A 375 12.46 1.94 -3.48
N LEU A 376 12.61 3.02 -2.73
CA LEU A 376 12.32 4.35 -3.25
C LEU A 376 13.39 4.80 -4.25
N GLN A 377 14.69 4.62 -3.95
CA GLN A 377 15.83 4.94 -4.84
C GLN A 377 15.70 4.33 -6.24
N HIS A 378 15.04 3.19 -6.39
CA HIS A 378 14.99 2.51 -7.69
C HIS A 378 13.63 2.61 -8.39
N PHE A 379 12.56 2.90 -7.65
CA PHE A 379 11.20 2.75 -8.19
C PHE A 379 10.27 3.94 -7.97
N TYR A 380 10.67 4.97 -7.21
CA TYR A 380 9.83 6.16 -7.02
C TYR A 380 9.75 7.00 -8.32
N PRO A 381 8.54 7.26 -8.85
CA PRO A 381 8.37 7.80 -10.20
C PRO A 381 8.44 9.33 -10.31
N TYR A 382 8.75 10.04 -9.22
CA TYR A 382 8.64 11.50 -9.15
C TYR A 382 9.92 12.22 -8.70
N PHE A 383 11.10 11.59 -8.73
CA PHE A 383 12.36 12.29 -8.41
C PHE A 383 12.69 13.46 -9.35
N ASP A 384 12.07 13.52 -10.52
CA ASP A 384 12.13 14.68 -11.44
C ASP A 384 11.17 15.83 -11.05
N VAL A 385 10.28 15.60 -10.09
CA VAL A 385 9.27 16.56 -9.61
C VAL A 385 9.60 17.05 -8.20
N VAL A 386 10.04 16.15 -7.31
CA VAL A 386 10.24 16.46 -5.89
C VAL A 386 11.63 17.07 -5.66
N ALA A 387 11.73 18.04 -4.77
CA ALA A 387 12.97 18.77 -4.51
C ALA A 387 13.79 18.11 -3.38
N VAL A 388 14.33 16.91 -3.64
CA VAL A 388 15.07 16.13 -2.64
C VAL A 388 16.43 15.65 -3.16
N ASP A 389 17.47 15.81 -2.35
CA ASP A 389 18.70 15.05 -2.50
C ASP A 389 18.51 13.68 -1.84
N TRP A 390 17.96 12.74 -2.62
CA TRP A 390 17.63 11.40 -2.13
C TRP A 390 18.87 10.58 -1.71
N PRO A 391 19.99 10.60 -2.46
CA PRO A 391 21.24 10.00 -2.01
C PRO A 391 21.74 10.49 -0.65
N ALA A 392 21.56 11.77 -0.32
CA ALA A 392 21.92 12.32 0.98
C ALA A 392 20.98 11.88 2.12
N GLN A 393 19.78 11.36 1.83
CA GLN A 393 18.87 10.88 2.87
C GLN A 393 19.33 9.56 3.51
N LEU A 394 20.10 8.73 2.80
CA LEU A 394 20.54 7.43 3.32
C LEU A 394 21.47 7.56 4.54
N PRO A 395 22.60 8.31 4.49
CA PRO A 395 23.44 8.49 5.67
C PRO A 395 22.66 9.09 6.85
N ALA A 396 21.83 10.10 6.59
CA ALA A 396 21.02 10.74 7.62
C ALA A 396 19.96 9.79 8.23
N ALA A 397 19.42 8.85 7.46
CA ALA A 397 18.49 7.84 7.98
C ALA A 397 19.22 6.76 8.80
N VAL A 398 20.41 6.34 8.36
CA VAL A 398 21.28 5.42 9.12
C VAL A 398 21.67 6.04 10.45
N GLU A 399 22.15 7.29 10.47
CA GLU A 399 22.49 8.02 11.70
C GLU A 399 21.32 8.10 12.68
N ARG A 400 20.11 8.42 12.20
CA ARG A 400 18.90 8.47 13.03
C ARG A 400 18.52 7.09 13.58
N ALA A 401 18.71 6.02 12.80
CA ALA A 401 18.42 4.67 13.23
C ALA A 401 19.37 4.18 14.33
N LEU A 402 20.67 4.48 14.21
CA LEU A 402 21.68 4.21 15.25
C LEU A 402 21.44 5.05 16.51
N ALA A 403 21.05 6.31 16.35
CA ALA A 403 20.83 7.23 17.46
C ALA A 403 19.43 7.13 18.11
N ALA A 404 18.53 6.27 17.61
CA ALA A 404 17.17 6.17 18.11
C ALA A 404 17.15 5.65 19.56
N ALA A 405 16.65 6.48 20.48
CA ALA A 405 16.61 6.17 21.91
C ALA A 405 15.59 5.08 22.27
N ASP A 406 14.54 4.92 21.45
CA ASP A 406 13.45 3.98 21.66
C ASP A 406 12.77 3.63 20.31
N PRO A 407 11.88 2.61 20.27
CA PRO A 407 11.16 2.21 19.06
C PRO A 407 10.34 3.33 18.40
N TYR A 408 9.80 4.27 19.18
CA TYR A 408 9.00 5.37 18.64
C TYR A 408 9.89 6.42 17.97
N ALA A 409 11.06 6.72 18.55
CA ALA A 409 12.07 7.58 17.92
C ALA A 409 12.53 6.99 16.57
N PHE A 410 12.72 5.67 16.49
CA PHE A 410 13.02 4.99 15.24
C PHE A 410 11.87 5.10 14.23
N TYR A 411 10.63 4.85 14.65
CA TYR A 411 9.44 5.03 13.81
C TYR A 411 9.34 6.45 13.22
N ARG A 412 9.59 7.48 14.04
CA ARG A 412 9.65 8.88 13.58
C ARG A 412 10.82 9.12 12.63
N GLY A 413 11.94 8.43 12.79
CA GLY A 413 13.06 8.42 11.84
C GLY A 413 12.67 7.89 10.46
N LEU A 414 11.93 6.78 10.39
CA LEU A 414 11.40 6.25 9.13
C LEU A 414 10.38 7.21 8.49
N GLN A 415 9.52 7.85 9.30
CA GLN A 415 8.58 8.86 8.80
C GLN A 415 9.30 10.06 8.18
N LEU A 416 10.40 10.54 8.78
CA LEU A 416 11.22 11.61 8.20
C LEU A 416 11.81 11.22 6.84
N LEU A 417 12.29 9.99 6.70
CA LEU A 417 12.81 9.49 5.42
C LEU A 417 11.73 9.52 4.32
N VAL A 418 10.51 9.08 4.61
CA VAL A 418 9.40 9.11 3.65
C VAL A 418 8.85 10.53 3.44
N ALA A 419 8.87 11.38 4.47
CA ALA A 419 8.44 12.78 4.37
C ALA A 419 9.30 13.61 3.40
N ALA A 420 10.56 13.22 3.20
CA ALA A 420 11.46 13.86 2.24
C ALA A 420 11.03 13.69 0.77
N LEU A 421 10.10 12.77 0.46
CA LEU A 421 9.58 12.58 -0.90
C LEU A 421 8.49 13.57 -1.29
N ASP A 422 7.87 14.27 -0.35
CA ASP A 422 6.64 15.06 -0.57
C ASP A 422 5.48 14.25 -1.22
N ASP A 423 5.49 12.93 -1.12
CA ASP A 423 4.46 12.05 -1.68
C ASP A 423 3.24 11.95 -0.76
N GLY A 424 2.04 12.35 -1.22
CA GLY A 424 0.84 12.27 -0.37
C GLY A 424 0.44 10.84 0.04
N HIS A 425 0.81 9.82 -0.74
CA HIS A 425 0.63 8.42 -0.36
C HIS A 425 1.79 7.88 0.49
N GLY A 426 2.88 8.66 0.59
CA GLY A 426 4.03 8.39 1.43
C GLY A 426 3.63 8.29 2.90
N ARG A 427 3.68 7.07 3.44
CA ARG A 427 3.38 6.82 4.85
C ARG A 427 4.19 5.66 5.38
N VAL A 428 4.65 5.81 6.62
CA VAL A 428 5.10 4.70 7.47
C VAL A 428 4.10 4.58 8.61
N TYR A 429 3.71 3.36 8.93
CA TYR A 429 2.78 3.03 10.01
C TYR A 429 3.22 1.76 10.74
N HIS A 430 3.06 1.72 12.06
CA HIS A 430 3.28 0.53 12.86
C HIS A 430 2.08 0.32 13.81
N PRO A 431 1.32 -0.79 13.69
CA PRO A 431 0.11 -1.01 14.48
C PRO A 431 0.32 -0.95 15.98
N GLY A 432 1.37 -1.63 16.48
CA GLY A 432 1.70 -1.65 17.92
C GLY A 432 1.98 -0.26 18.50
N LEU A 433 2.87 0.52 17.87
CA LEU A 433 3.24 1.86 18.35
C LEU A 433 2.10 2.89 18.26
N GLU A 434 1.07 2.63 17.45
CA GLU A 434 -0.08 3.52 17.27
C GLU A 434 -1.30 3.10 18.11
N HIS A 435 -1.29 1.88 18.65
CA HIS A 435 -2.43 1.27 19.35
C HIS A 435 -2.84 2.03 20.61
N ASP A 436 -1.86 2.59 21.33
CA ASP A 436 -2.05 3.27 22.62
C ASP A 436 -2.20 4.80 22.49
N ARG A 437 -2.47 5.29 21.27
CA ARG A 437 -2.64 6.72 21.00
C ARG A 437 -4.09 7.07 20.66
N GLY A 438 -4.73 7.87 21.51
CA GLY A 438 -6.10 8.37 21.34
C GLY A 438 -6.19 9.70 20.60
N TRP A 439 -7.38 9.98 20.04
CA TRP A 439 -7.76 11.20 19.32
C TRP A 439 -8.47 12.19 20.24
N LEU A 440 -8.39 13.49 19.94
CA LEU A 440 -9.34 14.44 20.53
C LEU A 440 -10.77 14.13 20.02
N PRO A 441 -11.81 14.38 20.82
CA PRO A 441 -13.20 14.22 20.38
C PRO A 441 -13.67 15.38 19.49
N ALA A 442 -12.81 15.82 18.57
CA ALA A 442 -13.07 16.91 17.65
C ALA A 442 -12.31 16.73 16.35
N THR A 443 -12.99 17.00 15.24
CA THR A 443 -12.38 17.17 13.92
C THR A 443 -11.84 18.59 13.85
N LEU A 444 -10.55 18.69 13.54
CA LEU A 444 -9.82 19.94 13.46
C LEU A 444 -9.45 20.23 12.01
N ASP A 445 -9.33 21.51 11.66
CA ASP A 445 -8.79 21.96 10.38
C ASP A 445 -7.96 23.24 10.55
N TRP A 446 -7.22 23.64 9.52
CA TRP A 446 -6.49 24.90 9.49
C TRP A 446 -7.27 25.96 8.75
N ILE A 447 -7.83 26.92 9.50
CA ILE A 447 -8.72 27.95 8.99
C ILE A 447 -8.28 29.29 9.56
N GLU A 448 -8.17 30.31 8.69
CA GLU A 448 -7.80 31.69 9.09
C GLU A 448 -6.49 31.73 9.93
N ASP A 449 -5.49 30.96 9.50
CA ASP A 449 -4.18 30.82 10.15
C ASP A 449 -4.20 30.27 11.58
N GLN A 450 -5.25 29.51 11.92
CA GLN A 450 -5.43 28.89 13.21
C GLN A 450 -5.87 27.42 13.06
N VAL A 451 -5.59 26.61 14.09
CA VAL A 451 -6.21 25.29 14.20
C VAL A 451 -7.61 25.49 14.75
N VAL A 452 -8.64 25.07 14.02
CA VAL A 452 -10.04 25.36 14.32
C VAL A 452 -10.83 24.06 14.48
N VAL A 453 -11.73 24.02 15.46
CA VAL A 453 -12.71 22.94 15.61
C VAL A 453 -13.75 23.06 14.51
N VAL A 454 -13.90 22.01 13.69
CA VAL A 454 -14.88 21.94 12.60
C VAL A 454 -16.10 21.14 13.01
N ALA A 455 -15.91 20.03 13.73
CA ALA A 455 -16.98 19.22 14.29
C ALA A 455 -16.56 18.58 15.61
N THR A 456 -17.51 18.31 16.50
CA THR A 456 -17.27 17.69 17.81
C THR A 456 -18.56 17.13 18.38
N ASP A 457 -18.47 16.07 19.17
CA ASP A 457 -19.56 15.52 19.98
C ASP A 457 -19.39 15.86 21.47
N ASP A 458 -18.38 16.66 21.81
CA ASP A 458 -18.04 17.02 23.19
C ASP A 458 -18.53 18.44 23.49
N GLU A 459 -19.43 18.59 24.46
CA GLU A 459 -20.08 19.85 24.84
C GLU A 459 -19.11 20.96 25.28
N ARG A 460 -17.86 20.59 25.62
CA ARG A 460 -16.80 21.55 25.98
C ARG A 460 -16.25 22.28 24.77
N LEU A 461 -16.41 21.73 23.57
CA LEU A 461 -15.89 22.24 22.30
C LEU A 461 -17.04 22.73 21.42
N ARG A 462 -16.77 23.68 20.53
CA ARG A 462 -17.74 24.21 19.57
C ARG A 462 -17.09 24.39 18.20
N PRO A 463 -17.81 24.09 17.09
CA PRO A 463 -17.37 24.52 15.77
C PRO A 463 -17.05 26.02 15.76
N GLY A 464 -15.90 26.38 15.18
CA GLY A 464 -15.37 27.75 15.15
C GLY A 464 -14.40 28.12 16.28
N ASP A 465 -14.29 27.31 17.34
CA ASP A 465 -13.26 27.49 18.37
C ASP A 465 -11.85 27.38 17.75
N ALA A 466 -10.98 28.35 18.02
CA ALA A 466 -9.58 28.26 17.64
C ALA A 466 -8.75 27.66 18.78
N LEU A 467 -8.07 26.55 18.51
CA LEU A 467 -7.15 25.93 19.46
C LEU A 467 -5.84 26.71 19.49
N LEU A 468 -5.61 27.44 20.59
CA LEU A 468 -4.41 28.21 20.83
C LEU A 468 -3.28 27.36 21.40
N ALA A 469 -3.58 26.47 22.34
CA ALA A 469 -2.61 25.58 22.97
C ALA A 469 -3.20 24.22 23.36
N LEU A 470 -2.37 23.19 23.27
CA LEU A 470 -2.65 21.82 23.70
C LEU A 470 -1.57 21.38 24.69
N ASP A 471 -1.99 20.93 25.87
CA ASP A 471 -1.12 20.46 26.95
C ASP A 471 0.00 21.47 27.31
N GLY A 472 -0.36 22.76 27.28
CA GLY A 472 0.54 23.88 27.62
C GLY A 472 1.48 24.32 26.49
N ARG A 473 1.40 23.70 25.31
CA ARG A 473 2.21 24.05 24.13
C ARG A 473 1.37 24.73 23.04
N PRO A 474 1.87 25.75 22.33
CA PRO A 474 1.13 26.39 21.24
C PRO A 474 0.73 25.39 20.15
N ALA A 475 -0.53 25.40 19.73
CA ALA A 475 -1.06 24.43 18.78
C ALA A 475 -0.42 24.57 17.39
N ALA A 476 -0.15 25.81 16.95
CA ALA A 476 0.53 26.09 15.69
C ALA A 476 1.97 25.51 15.67
N GLU A 477 2.68 25.56 16.79
CA GLU A 477 4.02 24.96 16.92
C GLU A 477 3.94 23.43 16.85
N LEU A 478 3.02 22.82 17.59
CA LEU A 478 2.81 21.37 17.55
C LEU A 478 2.45 20.88 16.15
N LEU A 479 1.58 21.61 15.45
CA LEU A 479 1.20 21.30 14.09
C LEU A 479 2.40 21.38 13.14
N ALA A 480 3.14 22.49 13.17
CA ALA A 480 4.34 22.66 12.34
C ALA A 480 5.40 21.59 12.64
N GLU A 481 5.52 21.15 13.89
CA GLU A 481 6.40 20.05 14.26
C GLU A 481 5.96 18.71 13.64
N GLU A 482 4.66 18.41 13.65
CA GLU A 482 4.08 17.19 13.08
C GLU A 482 4.18 17.17 11.55
N GLU A 483 4.00 18.32 10.88
CA GLU A 483 4.13 18.45 9.42
C GLU A 483 5.47 17.95 8.88
N ARG A 484 6.55 18.03 9.67
CA ARG A 484 7.88 17.52 9.30
C ARG A 484 7.90 16.00 9.07
N TYR A 485 6.97 15.27 9.67
CA TYR A 485 6.89 13.81 9.62
C TYR A 485 5.81 13.31 8.65
N VAL A 486 5.13 14.23 7.98
CA VAL A 486 4.09 13.94 7.00
C VAL A 486 4.65 14.16 5.60
N SER A 487 4.38 13.23 4.69
CA SER A 487 4.73 13.35 3.27
C SER A 487 3.52 13.85 2.48
N GLY A 488 3.75 14.74 1.50
CA GLY A 488 2.70 15.33 0.68
C GLY A 488 2.98 16.72 0.10
N SER A 489 2.03 17.20 -0.70
CA SER A 489 1.90 18.63 -1.00
C SER A 489 1.69 19.45 0.28
N PRO A 490 1.95 20.78 0.27
CA PRO A 490 1.71 21.63 1.44
C PRO A 490 0.29 21.51 2.00
N GLN A 491 -0.72 21.50 1.13
CA GLN A 491 -2.13 21.37 1.53
C GLN A 491 -2.46 19.99 2.12
N TRP A 492 -1.90 18.91 1.57
CA TRP A 492 -2.13 17.56 2.10
C TRP A 492 -1.38 17.32 3.42
N LYS A 493 -0.15 17.85 3.52
CA LYS A 493 0.64 17.81 4.76
C LYS A 493 -0.14 18.45 5.90
N ARG A 494 -0.75 19.62 5.65
CA ARG A 494 -1.60 20.32 6.62
C ARG A 494 -2.76 19.44 7.07
N VAL A 495 -3.55 18.89 6.15
CA VAL A 495 -4.70 18.01 6.46
C VAL A 495 -4.27 16.82 7.33
N ARG A 496 -3.20 16.12 6.96
CA ARG A 496 -2.73 14.95 7.70
C ARG A 496 -2.14 15.31 9.06
N ALA A 497 -1.37 16.40 9.13
CA ALA A 497 -0.73 16.84 10.37
C ALA A 497 -1.78 17.31 11.38
N VAL A 498 -2.81 18.04 10.97
CA VAL A 498 -3.93 18.47 11.83
C VAL A 498 -4.65 17.27 12.46
N ASN A 499 -4.77 16.16 11.73
CA ASN A 499 -5.37 14.92 12.25
C ASN A 499 -4.43 14.10 13.17
N ALA A 500 -3.13 14.41 13.20
CA ALA A 500 -2.13 13.63 13.91
C ALA A 500 -1.53 14.33 15.14
N PHE A 501 -1.30 15.65 15.07
CA PHE A 501 -0.55 16.39 16.09
C PHE A 501 -1.22 16.36 17.47
N ALA A 502 -2.54 16.23 17.49
CA ALA A 502 -3.33 16.22 18.72
C ALA A 502 -3.40 14.83 19.39
N ARG A 503 -2.93 13.78 18.71
CA ARG A 503 -2.93 12.42 19.24
C ARG A 503 -1.94 12.29 20.39
N GLY A 504 -2.34 11.62 21.44
CA GLY A 504 -1.52 11.41 22.64
C GLY A 504 -1.91 10.11 23.33
N PRO A 505 -1.38 9.81 24.53
CA PRO A 505 -1.74 8.59 25.25
C PRO A 505 -3.26 8.42 25.35
N LEU A 506 -3.74 7.21 25.06
CA LEU A 506 -5.15 6.85 25.15
C LEU A 506 -5.68 7.08 26.58
N ASP A 507 -6.92 7.55 26.70
CA ASP A 507 -7.64 7.87 27.94
C ASP A 507 -7.00 9.00 28.78
N ALA A 508 -5.91 9.62 28.30
CA ALA A 508 -5.29 10.74 28.97
C ALA A 508 -6.06 12.05 28.72
N PRO A 509 -6.17 12.93 29.72
CA PRO A 509 -6.77 14.24 29.54
C PRO A 509 -5.88 15.11 28.63
N ALA A 510 -6.50 15.75 27.65
CA ALA A 510 -5.94 16.84 26.87
C ALA A 510 -6.41 18.18 27.44
N ARG A 511 -5.47 19.07 27.78
CA ARG A 511 -5.77 20.42 28.25
C ARG A 511 -5.72 21.38 27.08
N LEU A 512 -6.83 22.05 26.81
CA LEU A 512 -7.03 22.89 25.64
C LEU A 512 -7.20 24.33 26.09
N ARG A 513 -6.44 25.23 25.48
CA ARG A 513 -6.70 26.67 25.52
C ARG A 513 -7.29 27.08 24.19
N LEU A 514 -8.51 27.56 24.21
CA LEU A 514 -9.32 27.88 23.04
C LEU A 514 -9.58 29.39 22.99
N GLU A 515 -9.75 29.94 21.79
CA GLU A 515 -10.37 31.24 21.57
C GLU A 515 -11.78 31.03 21.04
N ARG A 516 -12.76 31.55 21.77
CA ARG A 516 -14.20 31.47 21.48
C ARG A 516 -14.82 32.85 21.61
N ASP A 517 -15.43 33.34 20.55
CA ASP A 517 -16.09 34.66 20.51
C ASP A 517 -15.19 35.83 21.00
N GLY A 518 -13.87 35.73 20.77
CA GLY A 518 -12.87 36.70 21.20
C GLY A 518 -12.36 36.52 22.64
N GLU A 519 -12.91 35.57 23.39
CA GLU A 519 -12.52 35.25 24.76
C GLU A 519 -11.68 33.97 24.82
N VAL A 520 -10.75 33.90 25.77
CA VAL A 520 -9.95 32.70 26.01
C VAL A 520 -10.70 31.76 26.96
N VAL A 521 -10.91 30.52 26.52
CA VAL A 521 -11.58 29.46 27.27
C VAL A 521 -10.63 28.30 27.49
N GLU A 522 -10.56 27.81 28.73
CA GLU A 522 -9.84 26.58 29.06
C GLU A 522 -10.82 25.41 29.07
N ALA A 523 -10.45 24.30 28.43
CA ALA A 523 -11.23 23.07 28.40
C ALA A 523 -10.33 21.87 28.68
N SER A 524 -10.91 20.78 29.18
CA SER A 524 -10.23 19.50 29.28
C SER A 524 -11.12 18.40 28.72
N VAL A 525 -10.61 17.69 27.73
CA VAL A 525 -11.29 16.58 27.05
C VAL A 525 -10.43 15.32 27.14
N GLU A 526 -11.06 14.16 27.04
CA GLU A 526 -10.35 12.88 27.08
C GLU A 526 -9.94 12.44 25.68
N ARG A 527 -8.74 11.89 25.53
CA ARG A 527 -8.31 11.29 24.27
C ARG A 527 -8.93 9.91 24.08
N ARG A 528 -9.76 9.74 23.05
CA ARG A 528 -10.57 8.55 22.83
C ARG A 528 -9.97 7.64 21.76
N ARG A 529 -10.30 6.35 21.82
CA ARG A 529 -9.94 5.39 20.76
C ARG A 529 -10.73 5.64 19.47
N GLN A 530 -11.96 6.12 19.60
CA GLN A 530 -12.81 6.45 18.46
C GLN A 530 -12.23 7.64 17.69
N PRO A 531 -12.24 7.60 16.34
CA PRO A 531 -11.90 8.77 15.55
C PRO A 531 -12.91 9.90 15.81
N PRO A 532 -12.52 11.16 15.57
CA PRO A 532 -13.42 12.30 15.72
C PRO A 532 -14.60 12.21 14.74
N PRO A 533 -15.72 12.91 15.03
CA PRO A 533 -16.90 12.87 14.18
C PRO A 533 -16.64 13.51 12.81
N GLU A 534 -17.11 12.87 11.75
CA GLU A 534 -17.09 13.44 10.40
C GLU A 534 -18.05 14.65 10.32
N PRO A 535 -17.66 15.76 9.67
CA PRO A 535 -18.46 16.98 9.58
C PRO A 535 -19.54 16.89 8.49
N TYR A 536 -20.41 15.88 8.55
CA TYR A 536 -21.55 15.75 7.63
C TYR A 536 -22.69 16.67 8.09
N LEU A 537 -22.92 17.76 7.35
CA LEU A 537 -24.02 18.70 7.62
C LEU A 537 -25.32 18.30 6.90
N HIS A 538 -25.24 17.41 5.92
CA HIS A 538 -26.33 17.06 4.99
C HIS A 538 -26.48 15.55 4.84
N GLN A 539 -27.66 15.11 4.41
CA GLN A 539 -27.89 13.72 4.02
C GLN A 539 -27.09 13.37 2.75
N ALA A 540 -26.91 12.07 2.49
CA ALA A 540 -26.16 11.60 1.32
C ALA A 540 -26.73 12.14 -0.01
N ILE A 541 -28.05 12.27 -0.11
CA ILE A 541 -28.76 12.92 -1.22
C ILE A 541 -29.89 13.77 -0.62
N GLU A 542 -29.90 15.07 -0.89
CA GLU A 542 -30.81 16.03 -0.26
C GLU A 542 -31.19 17.15 -1.24
N GLU A 543 -32.44 17.61 -1.26
CA GLU A 543 -32.82 18.83 -1.98
C GLU A 543 -32.60 20.04 -1.07
N LEU A 544 -31.71 20.97 -1.47
CA LEU A 544 -31.27 22.09 -0.62
C LEU A 544 -31.92 23.44 -0.98
N ALA A 545 -32.41 23.57 -2.20
CA ALA A 545 -33.15 24.71 -2.70
C ALA A 545 -34.16 24.22 -3.74
N GLU A 546 -35.08 25.07 -4.19
CA GLU A 546 -36.17 24.69 -5.11
C GLU A 546 -35.62 23.98 -6.37
N GLY A 547 -35.74 22.65 -6.39
CA GLY A 547 -35.24 21.77 -7.46
C GLY A 547 -33.72 21.51 -7.48
N VAL A 548 -32.92 22.11 -6.60
CA VAL A 548 -31.45 21.88 -6.58
C VAL A 548 -31.11 20.72 -5.65
N VAL A 549 -30.53 19.67 -6.24
CA VAL A 549 -30.19 18.44 -5.50
C VAL A 549 -28.71 18.42 -5.13
N TYR A 550 -28.42 18.18 -3.87
CA TYR A 550 -27.10 17.93 -3.33
C TYR A 550 -26.86 16.42 -3.21
N VAL A 551 -25.66 15.99 -3.61
CA VAL A 551 -25.22 14.59 -3.56
C VAL A 551 -23.84 14.55 -2.92
N ASP A 552 -23.75 14.03 -1.71
CA ASP A 552 -22.47 13.79 -1.04
C ASP A 552 -21.82 12.53 -1.59
N LEU A 553 -20.83 12.69 -2.48
CA LEU A 553 -20.16 11.57 -3.12
C LEU A 553 -19.26 10.79 -2.16
N ARG A 554 -19.03 11.26 -0.92
CA ARG A 554 -18.32 10.49 0.11
C ARG A 554 -19.24 9.47 0.79
N GLN A 555 -20.54 9.78 0.84
CA GLN A 555 -21.55 8.94 1.46
C GLN A 555 -22.29 8.09 0.41
N ALA A 556 -22.86 8.73 -0.62
CA ALA A 556 -23.72 8.09 -1.61
C ALA A 556 -22.92 7.20 -2.55
N SER A 557 -23.21 5.89 -2.54
CA SER A 557 -22.69 4.95 -3.54
C SER A 557 -23.40 5.10 -4.88
N MET A 558 -22.84 4.56 -5.97
CA MET A 558 -23.58 4.48 -7.26
C MET A 558 -24.93 3.80 -7.10
N LYS A 559 -25.03 2.77 -6.26
CA LYS A 559 -26.28 2.01 -6.04
C LYS A 559 -27.39 2.87 -5.44
N GLU A 560 -27.03 3.90 -4.67
CA GLU A 560 -27.97 4.85 -4.08
C GLU A 560 -28.31 6.00 -5.05
N ILE A 561 -27.36 6.37 -5.92
CA ILE A 561 -27.54 7.41 -6.94
C ILE A 561 -28.39 6.91 -8.12
N GLU A 562 -28.18 5.66 -8.56
CA GLU A 562 -28.85 5.06 -9.73
C GLU A 562 -30.39 5.22 -9.71
N PRO A 563 -31.10 4.91 -8.61
CA PRO A 563 -32.55 5.09 -8.53
C PRO A 563 -33.02 6.55 -8.62
N ARG A 564 -32.13 7.52 -8.39
CA ARG A 564 -32.42 8.96 -8.39
C ARG A 564 -31.99 9.65 -9.69
N LEU A 565 -31.44 8.91 -10.66
CA LEU A 565 -30.91 9.51 -11.90
C LEU A 565 -31.93 10.32 -12.70
N GLU A 566 -33.20 9.90 -12.74
CA GLU A 566 -34.25 10.67 -13.43
C GLU A 566 -34.58 11.98 -12.72
N GLU A 567 -34.55 12.00 -11.39
CA GLU A 567 -34.71 13.20 -10.59
C GLU A 567 -33.53 14.15 -10.77
N LEU A 568 -32.30 13.62 -10.67
CA LEU A 568 -31.08 14.41 -10.92
C LEU A 568 -31.05 14.95 -12.35
N ALA A 569 -31.59 14.21 -13.32
CA ALA A 569 -31.70 14.65 -14.70
C ALA A 569 -32.72 15.77 -14.91
N ALA A 570 -33.80 15.77 -14.12
CA ALA A 570 -34.83 16.81 -14.14
C ALA A 570 -34.49 18.05 -13.31
N ALA A 571 -33.52 17.94 -12.39
CA ALA A 571 -33.12 19.02 -11.50
C ALA A 571 -32.52 20.22 -12.29
N PRO A 572 -32.93 21.47 -12.02
CA PRO A 572 -32.26 22.65 -12.57
C PRO A 572 -30.78 22.76 -12.21
N GLY A 573 -30.35 22.16 -11.10
CA GLY A 573 -28.93 22.06 -10.75
C GLY A 573 -28.62 20.93 -9.77
N VAL A 574 -27.39 20.45 -9.82
CA VAL A 574 -26.88 19.39 -8.94
C VAL A 574 -25.52 19.79 -8.36
N VAL A 575 -25.40 19.71 -7.04
CA VAL A 575 -24.13 19.90 -6.32
C VAL A 575 -23.58 18.54 -5.89
N PHE A 576 -22.40 18.19 -6.37
CA PHE A 576 -21.68 16.97 -5.98
C PHE A 576 -20.58 17.31 -4.97
N ASP A 577 -20.66 16.79 -3.73
CA ASP A 577 -19.62 17.01 -2.73
C ASP A 577 -18.50 15.97 -2.80
N LEU A 578 -17.29 16.43 -3.15
CA LEU A 578 -16.04 15.66 -3.20
C LEU A 578 -14.98 16.22 -2.23
N ARG A 579 -15.38 16.89 -1.15
CA ARG A 579 -14.50 17.30 -0.03
C ARG A 579 -14.06 16.10 0.82
N GLY A 580 -13.37 15.13 0.18
CA GLY A 580 -12.98 13.84 0.74
C GLY A 580 -12.90 12.72 -0.28
N TYR A 581 -12.92 11.47 0.19
CA TYR A 581 -12.78 10.29 -0.67
C TYR A 581 -14.14 9.75 -1.15
N PRO A 582 -14.36 9.57 -2.46
CA PRO A 582 -15.67 9.17 -2.97
C PRO A 582 -15.98 7.67 -2.79
N ASN A 583 -17.26 7.35 -2.64
CA ASN A 583 -17.80 6.00 -2.41
C ASN A 583 -18.11 5.24 -3.72
N SER A 584 -17.08 4.98 -4.54
CA SER A 584 -17.19 4.15 -5.76
C SER A 584 -18.27 4.63 -6.75
N ASN A 585 -18.42 5.93 -6.91
CA ASN A 585 -19.53 6.57 -7.65
C ASN A 585 -19.11 7.36 -8.92
N HIS A 586 -17.93 7.10 -9.50
CA HIS A 586 -17.45 7.81 -10.69
C HIS A 586 -18.29 7.56 -11.95
N ALA A 587 -19.11 6.52 -11.99
CA ALA A 587 -20.00 6.26 -13.12
C ALA A 587 -21.06 7.35 -13.30
N VAL A 588 -21.33 8.19 -12.28
CA VAL A 588 -22.21 9.37 -12.43
C VAL A 588 -21.72 10.32 -13.54
N LEU A 589 -20.40 10.40 -13.76
CA LEU A 589 -19.80 11.20 -14.84
C LEU A 589 -20.28 10.77 -16.24
N GLN A 590 -20.66 9.51 -16.42
CA GLN A 590 -21.20 9.01 -17.70
C GLN A 590 -22.52 9.69 -18.10
N HIS A 591 -23.23 10.28 -17.13
CA HIS A 591 -24.49 10.98 -17.34
C HIS A 591 -24.29 12.48 -17.62
N LEU A 592 -23.05 12.98 -17.57
CA LEU A 592 -22.69 14.39 -17.78
C LEU A 592 -22.18 14.70 -19.19
N SER A 593 -21.82 13.68 -20.00
CA SER A 593 -21.25 13.87 -21.35
C SER A 593 -21.99 13.10 -22.44
N THR A 594 -22.10 13.68 -23.63
CA THR A 594 -22.58 12.99 -24.86
C THR A 594 -21.46 12.19 -25.53
N GLU A 595 -20.21 12.47 -25.16
CA GLU A 595 -19.02 11.83 -25.71
C GLU A 595 -18.39 10.90 -24.66
N PRO A 596 -17.69 9.83 -25.09
CA PRO A 596 -16.95 8.98 -24.16
C PRO A 596 -15.88 9.76 -23.40
N LEU A 597 -15.89 9.63 -22.07
CA LEU A 597 -14.90 10.24 -21.18
C LEU A 597 -13.75 9.26 -20.94
N GLN A 598 -12.58 9.81 -20.64
CA GLN A 598 -11.39 9.03 -20.26
C GLN A 598 -10.73 9.68 -19.05
N SER A 599 -10.20 8.87 -18.14
CA SER A 599 -9.30 9.39 -17.11
C SER A 599 -8.00 9.90 -17.72
N ALA A 600 -7.21 10.60 -16.90
CA ALA A 600 -5.83 10.92 -17.24
C ALA A 600 -5.04 9.65 -17.56
N ARG A 601 -3.90 9.81 -18.24
CA ARG A 601 -3.00 8.69 -18.51
C ARG A 601 -2.30 8.27 -17.22
N TRP A 602 -2.52 7.02 -16.86
CA TRP A 602 -1.87 6.33 -15.77
C TRP A 602 -0.63 5.62 -16.29
N MET A 603 0.53 5.88 -15.68
CA MET A 603 1.83 5.51 -16.24
C MET A 603 2.64 4.74 -15.21
N VAL A 604 2.60 3.41 -15.30
CA VAL A 604 3.45 2.55 -14.45
C VAL A 604 4.83 2.45 -15.09
N PRO A 605 5.92 2.85 -14.40
CA PRO A 605 7.27 2.85 -14.99
C PRO A 605 7.74 1.45 -15.37
N ARG A 606 8.38 1.31 -16.53
CA ARG A 606 9.09 0.08 -16.95
C ARG A 606 10.59 0.25 -16.66
N VAL A 607 11.03 -0.25 -15.52
CA VAL A 607 12.40 -0.10 -14.99
C VAL A 607 13.25 -1.32 -15.34
N ILE A 608 14.42 -1.09 -15.94
CA ILE A 608 15.42 -2.11 -16.28
C ILE A 608 16.85 -1.71 -15.86
N ARG A 609 16.99 -0.56 -15.19
CA ARG A 609 18.26 0.04 -14.73
C ARG A 609 18.04 0.71 -13.37
N PRO A 610 19.07 0.78 -12.50
CA PRO A 610 18.99 1.47 -11.21
C PRO A 610 19.12 3.01 -11.35
N ASP A 611 19.23 3.68 -10.19
CA ASP A 611 19.63 5.09 -10.01
C ASP A 611 18.87 6.15 -10.79
N HIS A 612 17.54 6.10 -10.73
CA HIS A 612 16.66 7.09 -11.36
C HIS A 612 16.87 7.24 -12.87
N VAL A 613 17.55 6.29 -13.53
CA VAL A 613 17.66 6.28 -14.98
C VAL A 613 16.25 6.28 -15.55
N PRO A 614 15.92 7.17 -16.51
CA PRO A 614 14.58 7.26 -17.04
C PRO A 614 14.03 5.89 -17.45
N PRO A 615 12.77 5.58 -17.10
CA PRO A 615 12.21 4.27 -17.37
C PRO A 615 12.20 3.99 -18.87
N ALA A 616 12.29 2.72 -19.24
CA ALA A 616 12.26 2.25 -20.63
C ALA A 616 10.85 2.30 -21.25
N GLY A 617 10.07 3.30 -20.87
CA GLY A 617 8.66 3.47 -21.20
C GLY A 617 7.73 3.26 -20.00
N TYR A 618 6.44 3.30 -20.28
CA TYR A 618 5.38 3.16 -19.29
C TYR A 618 4.31 2.18 -19.76
N GLU A 619 3.73 1.43 -18.83
CA GLU A 619 2.46 0.75 -19.06
C GLU A 619 1.31 1.74 -18.85
N THR A 620 0.42 1.86 -19.85
CA THR A 620 -0.62 2.91 -19.91
C THR A 620 -2.02 2.42 -20.27
N SER A 621 -2.21 1.11 -20.43
CA SER A 621 -3.50 0.51 -20.80
C SER A 621 -4.57 0.62 -19.72
N GLY A 622 -4.19 0.86 -18.46
CA GLY A 622 -5.09 0.79 -17.31
C GLY A 622 -6.09 1.92 -17.14
N ARG A 623 -6.04 2.99 -17.96
CA ARG A 623 -6.91 4.18 -17.81
C ARG A 623 -8.40 3.84 -17.89
N TRP A 624 -9.25 4.61 -17.22
CA TRP A 624 -10.69 4.46 -17.33
C TRP A 624 -11.20 4.88 -18.71
N HIS A 625 -12.20 4.13 -19.19
CA HIS A 625 -13.02 4.49 -20.33
C HIS A 625 -14.49 4.47 -19.91
N LEU A 626 -15.13 5.64 -20.00
CA LEU A 626 -16.47 5.88 -19.47
C LEU A 626 -17.40 6.28 -20.62
N PRO A 627 -18.10 5.32 -21.25
CA PRO A 627 -19.06 5.63 -22.32
C PRO A 627 -20.25 6.45 -21.77
N PRO A 628 -20.88 7.30 -22.59
CA PRO A 628 -22.03 8.09 -22.15
C PRO A 628 -23.23 7.20 -21.80
N LYS A 629 -24.05 7.63 -20.83
CA LYS A 629 -25.27 6.94 -20.36
C LYS A 629 -26.46 7.88 -20.28
N THR A 630 -27.67 7.30 -20.30
CA THR A 630 -28.95 7.98 -20.06
C THR A 630 -29.54 7.56 -18.70
N PRO A 631 -30.36 8.41 -18.03
CA PRO A 631 -30.75 9.77 -18.42
C PRO A 631 -29.57 10.75 -18.33
N ARG A 632 -29.70 11.92 -18.96
CA ARG A 632 -28.65 12.95 -18.98
C ARG A 632 -28.95 14.02 -17.95
N LEU A 633 -27.95 14.35 -17.13
CA LEU A 633 -28.02 15.46 -16.20
C LEU A 633 -27.79 16.74 -17.01
N GLY A 634 -28.86 17.50 -17.21
CA GLY A 634 -28.89 18.70 -18.05
C GLY A 634 -28.88 20.02 -17.29
N GLY A 635 -29.12 20.00 -15.97
CA GLY A 635 -29.04 21.17 -15.11
C GLY A 635 -27.59 21.64 -14.86
N GLU A 636 -27.44 22.74 -14.13
CA GLU A 636 -26.14 23.28 -13.74
C GLU A 636 -25.43 22.38 -12.75
N ILE A 637 -24.17 22.03 -13.04
CA ILE A 637 -23.40 21.06 -12.25
C ILE A 637 -22.27 21.78 -11.53
N VAL A 638 -22.17 21.56 -10.22
CA VAL A 638 -21.11 22.09 -9.38
C VAL A 638 -20.50 20.96 -8.54
N PHE A 639 -19.17 20.93 -8.43
CA PHE A 639 -18.42 20.00 -7.60
C PHE A 639 -17.75 20.73 -6.44
N LEU A 640 -17.95 20.27 -5.20
CA LEU A 640 -17.21 20.80 -4.05
C LEU A 640 -15.92 20.01 -3.85
N THR A 641 -14.82 20.67 -3.50
CA THR A 641 -13.52 20.01 -3.30
C THR A 641 -12.71 20.66 -2.19
N ASP A 642 -11.80 19.89 -1.60
CA ASP A 642 -10.75 20.38 -0.72
C ASP A 642 -9.51 19.47 -0.76
N ALA A 643 -8.53 19.78 0.08
CA ALA A 643 -7.27 19.04 0.15
C ALA A 643 -7.42 17.58 0.60
N ARG A 644 -8.59 17.15 1.12
CA ARG A 644 -8.85 15.74 1.48
C ARG A 644 -9.15 14.88 0.24
N ALA A 645 -9.51 15.49 -0.88
CA ALA A 645 -9.65 14.80 -2.15
C ALA A 645 -8.27 14.35 -2.66
N ILE A 646 -8.00 13.04 -2.58
CA ILE A 646 -6.74 12.41 -2.99
C ILE A 646 -7.01 11.21 -3.90
N SER A 647 -6.05 10.85 -4.76
CA SER A 647 -6.04 9.56 -5.47
C SER A 647 -7.25 9.34 -6.39
N TYR A 648 -8.15 8.42 -6.06
CA TYR A 648 -9.39 8.16 -6.77
C TYR A 648 -10.24 9.43 -6.96
N ALA A 649 -10.31 10.29 -5.93
CA ALA A 649 -11.02 11.59 -6.01
C ALA A 649 -10.39 12.52 -7.07
N GLU A 650 -9.07 12.50 -7.21
CA GLU A 650 -8.37 13.32 -8.20
C GLU A 650 -8.47 12.74 -9.62
N SER A 651 -8.59 11.42 -9.77
CA SER A 651 -8.92 10.81 -11.07
C SER A 651 -10.33 11.19 -11.51
N PHE A 652 -11.27 11.29 -10.56
CA PHE A 652 -12.64 11.78 -10.80
C PHE A 652 -12.61 13.26 -11.21
N LEU A 653 -12.06 14.13 -10.37
CA LEU A 653 -12.02 15.58 -10.62
C LEU A 653 -11.15 15.96 -11.82
N GLY A 654 -10.13 15.18 -12.16
CA GLY A 654 -9.34 15.39 -13.37
C GLY A 654 -10.17 15.22 -14.65
N ILE A 655 -11.18 14.34 -14.66
CA ILE A 655 -12.13 14.22 -15.77
C ILE A 655 -13.04 15.45 -15.81
N VAL A 656 -13.52 15.90 -14.65
CA VAL A 656 -14.35 17.12 -14.55
C VAL A 656 -13.59 18.34 -15.09
N GLU A 657 -12.34 18.54 -14.66
CA GLU A 657 -11.46 19.63 -15.10
C GLU A 657 -11.22 19.57 -16.61
N ALA A 658 -10.81 18.39 -17.13
CA ALA A 658 -10.44 18.23 -18.53
C ALA A 658 -11.59 18.41 -19.52
N TYR A 659 -12.79 17.94 -19.15
CA TYR A 659 -13.97 17.98 -20.02
C TYR A 659 -14.95 19.10 -19.66
N ARG A 660 -14.63 19.92 -18.65
CA ARG A 660 -15.45 21.04 -18.16
C ARG A 660 -16.88 20.61 -17.83
N LEU A 661 -17.00 19.53 -17.06
CA LEU A 661 -18.31 18.91 -16.74
C LEU A 661 -19.11 19.65 -15.66
N GLY A 662 -18.56 20.72 -15.09
CA GLY A 662 -19.16 21.55 -14.06
C GLY A 662 -18.14 22.51 -13.45
N GLU A 663 -18.61 23.48 -12.66
CA GLU A 663 -17.71 24.33 -11.86
C GLU A 663 -17.13 23.51 -10.70
N ILE A 664 -15.90 23.82 -10.29
CA ILE A 664 -15.22 23.20 -9.15
C ILE A 664 -15.04 24.28 -8.08
N VAL A 665 -15.76 24.16 -6.96
CA VAL A 665 -15.80 25.15 -5.88
C VAL A 665 -15.06 24.63 -4.65
N GLY A 666 -14.21 25.45 -4.04
CA GLY A 666 -13.54 25.10 -2.78
C GLY A 666 -12.03 25.34 -2.82
N GLN A 667 -11.25 24.33 -2.40
CA GLN A 667 -9.80 24.40 -2.28
C GLN A 667 -9.08 23.36 -3.16
N PRO A 668 -7.79 23.54 -3.49
CA PRO A 668 -7.01 22.56 -4.23
C PRO A 668 -7.08 21.16 -3.60
N THR A 669 -7.09 20.12 -4.44
CA THR A 669 -7.00 18.73 -4.01
C THR A 669 -5.60 18.40 -3.45
N ALA A 670 -5.42 17.19 -2.93
CA ALA A 670 -4.18 16.74 -2.29
C ALA A 670 -2.94 16.79 -3.19
N GLY A 671 -3.09 16.76 -4.52
CA GLY A 671 -1.98 16.71 -5.45
C GLY A 671 -1.24 15.38 -5.42
N THR A 672 -1.95 14.27 -5.25
CA THR A 672 -1.36 12.93 -5.22
C THR A 672 -2.30 11.89 -5.83
N ASN A 673 -2.06 11.60 -7.11
CA ASN A 673 -2.76 10.58 -7.87
C ASN A 673 -1.78 9.49 -8.33
N GLY A 674 -2.28 8.27 -8.49
CA GLY A 674 -1.49 7.07 -8.74
C GLY A 674 -1.80 5.97 -7.73
N ASN A 675 -1.78 4.71 -8.16
CA ASN A 675 -2.02 3.57 -7.28
C ASN A 675 -0.90 3.46 -6.24
N VAL A 676 -1.29 3.21 -4.99
CA VAL A 676 -0.32 2.94 -3.93
C VAL A 676 0.39 1.61 -4.16
N ASN A 677 1.67 1.54 -3.80
CA ASN A 677 2.43 0.30 -3.77
C ASN A 677 2.88 -0.02 -2.34
N PRO A 678 2.09 -0.76 -1.55
CA PRO A 678 2.42 -1.04 -0.17
C PRO A 678 3.44 -2.18 -0.05
N PHE A 679 4.30 -2.08 0.95
CA PHE A 679 5.22 -3.15 1.34
C PHE A 679 5.48 -3.11 2.84
N GLU A 680 6.07 -4.18 3.35
CA GLU A 680 6.38 -4.34 4.77
C GLU A 680 7.89 -4.32 4.97
N LEU A 681 8.31 -3.79 6.11
CA LEU A 681 9.70 -3.84 6.57
C LEU A 681 9.80 -4.84 7.72
N PRO A 682 10.99 -5.44 7.94
CA PRO A 682 11.28 -6.14 9.18
C PRO A 682 10.92 -5.30 10.41
N GLY A 683 10.39 -5.93 11.45
CA GLY A 683 9.91 -5.25 12.65
C GLY A 683 8.47 -4.71 12.54
N GLY A 684 7.68 -5.15 11.55
CA GLY A 684 6.23 -4.92 11.52
C GLY A 684 5.78 -3.53 11.04
N PHE A 685 6.67 -2.79 10.36
CA PHE A 685 6.29 -1.52 9.74
C PHE A 685 5.62 -1.75 8.39
N HIS A 686 4.53 -1.03 8.15
CA HIS A 686 3.90 -0.92 6.84
C HIS A 686 4.29 0.40 6.19
N VAL A 687 4.72 0.32 4.94
CA VAL A 687 5.06 1.49 4.11
C VAL A 687 4.13 1.54 2.91
N SER A 688 3.62 2.73 2.60
CA SER A 688 2.93 3.02 1.34
C SER A 688 3.56 4.23 0.64
N TRP A 689 3.47 4.23 -0.68
CA TRP A 689 3.97 5.28 -1.58
C TRP A 689 3.28 5.17 -2.95
N THR A 690 3.41 6.18 -3.79
CA THR A 690 2.82 6.25 -5.13
C THR A 690 3.69 5.51 -6.15
N GLY A 691 3.27 4.33 -6.61
CA GLY A 691 4.01 3.52 -7.59
C GLY A 691 3.73 3.85 -9.06
N MET A 692 2.75 4.71 -9.32
CA MET A 692 2.25 5.02 -10.66
C MET A 692 2.29 6.53 -10.90
N ARG A 693 2.87 6.93 -12.02
CA ARG A 693 2.90 8.33 -12.42
C ARG A 693 1.57 8.75 -13.06
N VAL A 694 1.08 9.93 -12.72
CA VAL A 694 -0.10 10.55 -13.34
C VAL A 694 0.21 12.02 -13.62
N VAL A 695 -0.10 12.45 -14.84
CA VAL A 695 -0.09 13.85 -15.26
C VAL A 695 -1.53 14.27 -15.58
N LYS A 696 -1.81 15.57 -15.65
CA LYS A 696 -3.12 16.07 -16.10
C LYS A 696 -3.38 15.68 -17.56
N HIS A 697 -4.63 15.79 -18.02
CA HIS A 697 -5.01 15.45 -19.40
C HIS A 697 -4.28 16.26 -20.46
N ASP A 698 -3.89 17.49 -20.15
CA ASP A 698 -3.09 18.37 -21.01
C ASP A 698 -1.58 18.07 -20.94
N GLY A 699 -1.16 17.10 -20.12
CA GLY A 699 0.24 16.72 -19.89
C GLY A 699 0.96 17.54 -18.81
N SER A 700 0.30 18.53 -18.20
CA SER A 700 0.88 19.32 -17.11
C SER A 700 0.98 18.52 -15.79
N GLN A 701 1.77 19.06 -14.86
CA GLN A 701 2.04 18.41 -13.58
C GLN A 701 0.77 18.30 -12.72
N HIS A 702 0.50 17.08 -12.23
CA HIS A 702 -0.54 16.83 -11.22
C HIS A 702 0.05 16.70 -9.82
N HIS A 703 1.14 15.92 -9.67
CA HIS A 703 1.77 15.66 -8.37
C HIS A 703 2.22 16.97 -7.70
N LEU A 704 1.95 17.11 -6.40
CA LEU A 704 2.12 18.33 -5.58
C LEU A 704 1.20 19.51 -5.91
N VAL A 705 0.48 19.49 -7.03
CA VAL A 705 -0.39 20.60 -7.50
C VAL A 705 -1.86 20.28 -7.24
N GLY A 706 -2.32 19.12 -7.72
CA GLY A 706 -3.72 18.71 -7.67
C GLY A 706 -4.60 19.37 -8.74
N ILE A 707 -5.90 19.17 -8.58
CA ILE A 707 -6.96 19.87 -9.31
C ILE A 707 -7.22 21.18 -8.59
N LEU A 708 -7.20 22.28 -9.34
CA LEU A 708 -7.46 23.60 -8.79
C LEU A 708 -8.95 23.93 -8.93
N PRO A 709 -9.57 24.56 -7.92
CA PRO A 709 -10.94 25.00 -8.04
C PRO A 709 -11.06 26.09 -9.11
N THR A 710 -12.13 26.06 -9.91
CA THR A 710 -12.48 27.15 -10.82
C THR A 710 -13.02 28.36 -10.04
N VAL A 711 -13.64 28.11 -8.88
CA VAL A 711 -14.13 29.12 -7.94
C VAL A 711 -13.59 28.83 -6.55
N PRO A 712 -12.49 29.51 -6.12
CA PRO A 712 -11.95 29.34 -4.79
C PRO A 712 -12.96 29.72 -3.69
N ALA A 713 -13.11 28.86 -2.69
CA ALA A 713 -13.93 29.10 -1.51
C ALA A 713 -13.34 28.33 -0.32
N ALA A 714 -13.45 28.89 0.88
CA ALA A 714 -12.97 28.25 2.11
C ALA A 714 -13.91 28.62 3.27
N PRO A 715 -14.06 27.74 4.28
CA PRO A 715 -14.82 28.06 5.48
C PRO A 715 -14.14 29.17 6.28
N THR A 716 -14.94 29.97 7.01
CA THR A 716 -14.45 30.90 8.04
C THR A 716 -14.80 30.40 9.44
N ARG A 717 -14.08 30.85 10.47
CA ARG A 717 -14.43 30.55 11.87
C ARG A 717 -15.84 31.01 12.20
N ARG A 718 -16.22 32.19 11.71
CA ARG A 718 -17.56 32.75 11.90
C ARG A 718 -18.63 31.92 11.21
N GLY A 719 -18.37 31.43 10.00
CA GLY A 719 -19.26 30.52 9.27
C GLY A 719 -19.51 29.24 10.07
N LEU A 720 -18.44 28.60 10.52
CA LEU A 720 -18.52 27.38 11.35
C LEU A 720 -19.28 27.60 12.65
N ALA A 721 -18.99 28.68 13.39
CA ALA A 721 -19.69 29.03 14.62
C ALA A 721 -21.19 29.31 14.40
N ALA A 722 -21.56 29.76 13.20
CA ALA A 722 -22.95 29.97 12.79
C ALA A 722 -23.62 28.73 12.17
N GLY A 723 -22.93 27.59 12.07
CA GLY A 723 -23.44 26.38 11.42
C GLY A 723 -23.61 26.50 9.91
N ARG A 724 -22.86 27.40 9.26
CA ARG A 724 -22.91 27.64 7.82
C ARG A 724 -21.83 26.85 7.08
N ASP A 725 -22.20 26.39 5.89
CA ASP A 725 -21.27 25.82 4.91
C ASP A 725 -21.05 26.83 3.78
N GLU A 726 -20.06 27.70 3.95
CA GLU A 726 -19.81 28.81 3.02
C GLU A 726 -19.32 28.35 1.64
N VAL A 727 -18.75 27.13 1.56
CA VAL A 727 -18.32 26.53 0.29
C VAL A 727 -19.55 26.04 -0.48
N LEU A 728 -20.49 25.39 0.19
CA LEU A 728 -21.77 24.96 -0.40
C LEU A 728 -22.67 26.14 -0.76
N GLU A 729 -22.78 27.15 0.11
CA GLU A 729 -23.52 28.38 -0.19
C GLU A 729 -23.00 29.07 -1.45
N ARG A 730 -21.67 29.04 -1.66
CA ARG A 730 -21.07 29.58 -2.89
C ARG A 730 -21.49 28.78 -4.12
N ALA A 731 -21.59 27.45 -4.02
CA ALA A 731 -22.08 26.60 -5.11
C ALA A 731 -23.56 26.86 -5.43
N LEU A 732 -24.41 26.99 -4.41
CA LEU A 732 -25.83 27.30 -4.59
C LEU A 732 -26.03 28.67 -5.24
N ALA A 733 -25.21 29.67 -4.88
CA ALA A 733 -25.24 30.98 -5.51
C ALA A 733 -24.90 30.91 -7.02
N LEU A 734 -23.92 30.08 -7.41
CA LEU A 734 -23.56 29.91 -8.82
C LEU A 734 -24.69 29.28 -9.65
N ILE A 735 -25.41 28.32 -9.06
CA ILE A 735 -26.57 27.70 -9.72
C ILE A 735 -27.71 28.72 -9.88
N ALA A 736 -27.94 29.57 -8.87
CA ALA A 736 -29.00 30.58 -8.91
C ALA A 736 -28.71 31.76 -9.87
N GLU A 737 -27.44 32.00 -10.21
CA GLU A 737 -27.00 33.07 -11.13
C GLU A 737 -27.18 32.69 -12.62
N ARG A 738 -27.39 31.41 -12.93
CA ARG A 738 -27.52 30.85 -14.29
C ARG A 738 -28.97 30.48 -14.58
#